data_AF-A0AAV9S1E7-F1
#
_entry.id   AF-A0AAV9S1E7-F1
#
_cell.length_a   1.000
_cell.length_b   1.000
_cell.length_c   1.000
_cell.angle_alpha   90.00
_cell.angle_beta   90.00
_cell.angle_gamma   90.00
#
_symmetry.space_group_name_H-M   'P 1'
#
loop_
_entity.id
_entity.type
_entity.pdbx_description
1 polymer ?
#
loop_
_entity_poly.entity_id
_entity_poly.type
_entity_poly.pdbx_seq_one_letter_code
_entity_poly.pdbx_strand_id
1 'polypeptide(L)'
;MGKNLRCPALPCGFNNKVFSDDDLKRVQAWGKRGKQNLQGKDSKKGVGGVFFNSVYHLTDCPSILTGDTFLCISDPNQKYIESHSDSPPAGIGYKLAKGVKEMYIDVYNSFLPDHFTLEEGTMFRLPLRTNMAANSSKISQHEVTKDDMDELFSALSEDPEGLILFLKNICQIKVLEIDNISRKLKTILVVERTLQQESRVKKDVFAKQLKNALQSENPITPCKTFYEISISTSGKRQSEWIIAEQFGSLKNNDELKLANKLPQGAIAAHVNTNSPLPFLSRLGGAAFCSLPLPGETGLPVHVNGNFEVDLTRKNLWKEDGQSVKLNWNESMKQLIIAPLYADLLRYIRDKTKVKKGFCLSLGHNVSHSYLRFWPTKSTNVGREWHEMILEVYRSIKERGLDVIPVLKSLKNNTARQEFREYSLDWCNLADTDHIELPYLTDPGNEKINLILEALGMKLVPASAKMHNIWKDMQSAGIEVKEVSPATVRMFLQAKPINDPNLTDADLPLDVTKTLIRDEKTCTKLLEFCLNDSHMKENAEDDPTMLDGLPLLLTKDKVLRKFNSESPKLISRFETLFFGYEDKFADHSVNGKHSVLETFNLVEQLTLPRSVEYLKPIVQSLLQSCEVDPDSGLYVRNSKLLKWLKELWWFLTSAITFETSIGDEKRLTLRDVRELLSDCYILPVVHPRLNKHLLQTMKDMPSIIPFVSEEDISHILSKLGFLKLDHHFFLKVCQHFCQTLHHELMDVNDKSSVLDQVCKISQSEFVYLSSDDMKMFQIFLQSGLSMSKKHQEYERKLKSLPIFETTAGERVRIDGPRDVFVLNSKHSVTFPHLFTLCNSNNTFLKHNSENLHLSEMLKIKILNDLEYFKSFILPFIQTLKEKETRDCLKLILLMHSEFDFSENQANIISSLKPVKLICSSQGRLETASYYYDDSVELYKKMVPQVKFVPMPFWTYLGEGNEHQTKQAKTLVRKLGMKHEVTDDEIIRFANQLESEAKETRDLQKLKHKSELLFNKALQNVSNDKHGRLLRSIADIKFIYPVKIQEDLCNYHQPFASENTTVQIRGSLIDGDPKHQDLVWSSTPIIHLPVYISQKLSQKNER
;
A
#
# COMPACT_ATOMS: atom_id res chain seq x y z
N MET A 1 -42.94 -83.29 -64.96
CA MET A 1 -42.55 -81.99 -64.38
C MET A 1 -41.12 -82.07 -63.83
N GLY A 2 -40.25 -81.05 -64.02
CA GLY A 2 -39.12 -80.91 -63.08
C GLY A 2 -37.69 -80.66 -63.56
N LYS A 3 -37.36 -80.39 -64.84
CA LYS A 3 -35.94 -80.05 -65.17
C LYS A 3 -35.53 -78.62 -64.79
N ASN A 4 -36.44 -77.63 -64.84
CA ASN A 4 -36.11 -76.21 -64.58
C ASN A 4 -36.16 -75.80 -63.09
N LEU A 5 -36.73 -76.62 -62.20
CA LEU A 5 -36.80 -76.39 -60.74
C LEU A 5 -35.68 -77.12 -59.97
N ARG A 6 -34.74 -77.76 -60.69
CA ARG A 6 -33.62 -78.57 -60.17
C ARG A 6 -32.28 -77.79 -60.20
N CYS A 7 -32.29 -76.50 -59.85
CA CYS A 7 -31.09 -75.67 -59.91
C CYS A 7 -30.17 -75.88 -58.68
N PRO A 8 -28.82 -75.83 -58.80
CA PRO A 8 -27.88 -76.16 -57.71
C PRO A 8 -27.77 -75.13 -56.57
N ALA A 9 -28.19 -73.88 -56.76
CA ALA A 9 -28.15 -72.85 -55.71
C ALA A 9 -29.58 -72.57 -55.21
N LEU A 10 -29.92 -73.11 -54.04
CA LEU A 10 -31.26 -73.06 -53.45
C LEU A 10 -31.19 -72.47 -52.03
N PRO A 11 -31.61 -71.21 -51.80
CA PRO A 11 -31.84 -70.73 -50.45
C PRO A 11 -32.98 -71.52 -49.81
N CYS A 12 -32.65 -72.14 -48.67
CA CYS A 12 -33.61 -72.81 -47.82
C CYS A 12 -33.71 -72.08 -46.48
N GLY A 13 -34.93 -71.84 -46.01
CA GLY A 13 -35.18 -71.25 -44.69
C GLY A 13 -35.82 -72.28 -43.78
N PHE A 14 -35.24 -72.54 -42.61
CA PHE A 14 -35.83 -73.43 -41.61
C PHE A 14 -36.26 -72.65 -40.37
N ASN A 15 -37.45 -72.91 -39.86
CA ASN A 15 -37.85 -72.52 -38.52
C ASN A 15 -38.32 -73.73 -37.71
N ASN A 16 -38.17 -73.68 -36.39
CA ASN A 16 -38.57 -74.73 -35.46
C ASN A 16 -40.04 -74.58 -35.02
N LYS A 17 -40.94 -74.23 -35.95
CA LYS A 17 -42.36 -74.10 -35.67
C LYS A 17 -43.21 -74.57 -36.84
N VAL A 18 -44.13 -75.49 -36.55
CA VAL A 18 -45.12 -75.99 -37.52
C VAL A 18 -46.23 -74.94 -37.72
N PHE A 19 -46.70 -74.82 -38.97
CA PHE A 19 -47.80 -73.92 -39.32
C PHE A 19 -49.13 -74.45 -38.78
N SER A 20 -49.99 -73.54 -38.31
CA SER A 20 -51.37 -73.89 -37.98
C SER A 20 -52.23 -74.01 -39.25
N ASP A 21 -53.39 -74.64 -39.15
CA ASP A 21 -54.37 -74.71 -40.25
C ASP A 21 -54.78 -73.32 -40.77
N ASP A 22 -54.83 -72.33 -39.90
CA ASP A 22 -55.13 -70.94 -40.27
C ASP A 22 -53.97 -70.28 -41.03
N ASP A 23 -52.72 -70.61 -40.67
CA ASP A 23 -51.54 -70.13 -41.39
C ASP A 23 -51.49 -70.75 -42.80
N LEU A 24 -51.78 -72.05 -42.91
CA LEU A 24 -51.86 -72.77 -44.19
C LEU A 24 -52.93 -72.18 -45.12
N LYS A 25 -54.14 -71.89 -44.59
CA LYS A 25 -55.20 -71.23 -45.36
C LYS A 25 -54.78 -69.85 -45.86
N ARG A 26 -54.05 -69.08 -45.04
CA ARG A 26 -53.55 -67.75 -45.42
C ARG A 26 -52.47 -67.84 -46.50
N VAL A 27 -51.56 -68.80 -46.37
CA VAL A 27 -50.48 -69.07 -47.33
C VAL A 27 -51.02 -69.49 -48.69
N GLN A 28 -52.07 -70.31 -48.71
CA GLN A 28 -52.70 -70.77 -49.95
C GLN A 28 -53.61 -69.73 -50.61
N ALA A 29 -54.13 -68.75 -49.86
CA ALA A 29 -54.99 -67.69 -50.38
C ALA A 29 -54.22 -66.56 -51.09
N TRP A 30 -52.89 -66.66 -51.20
CA TRP A 30 -52.04 -65.68 -51.87
C TRP A 30 -52.37 -65.60 -53.37
N GLY A 31 -52.88 -64.45 -53.81
CA GLY A 31 -53.27 -64.19 -55.21
C GLY A 31 -54.74 -63.80 -55.42
N LYS A 32 -55.65 -63.99 -54.45
CA LYS A 32 -57.01 -63.42 -54.55
C LYS A 32 -57.00 -61.95 -54.09
N ARG A 33 -57.27 -61.02 -55.01
CA ARG A 33 -57.62 -59.62 -54.68
C ARG A 33 -58.89 -59.62 -53.84
N GLY A 34 -58.75 -59.63 -52.52
CA GLY A 34 -59.85 -59.35 -51.59
C GLY A 34 -60.23 -57.87 -51.60
N LYS A 35 -60.77 -57.37 -52.72
CA LYS A 35 -61.65 -56.19 -52.71
C LYS A 35 -63.07 -56.72 -52.93
N GLN A 36 -63.76 -57.07 -51.85
CA GLN A 36 -65.23 -57.08 -51.80
C GLN A 36 -65.69 -57.08 -50.33
N ASN A 37 -66.16 -55.91 -49.90
CA ASN A 37 -67.24 -55.67 -48.95
C ASN A 37 -67.48 -56.69 -47.83
N LEU A 38 -66.77 -56.54 -46.71
CA LEU A 38 -67.27 -56.86 -45.38
C LEU A 38 -66.93 -55.68 -44.47
N GLN A 39 -67.91 -54.78 -44.28
CA GLN A 39 -67.87 -53.82 -43.19
C GLN A 39 -68.02 -54.58 -41.87
N GLY A 40 -67.12 -54.32 -40.93
CA GLY A 40 -67.28 -54.71 -39.52
C GLY A 40 -66.62 -56.03 -39.11
N LYS A 41 -65.29 -56.01 -38.97
CA LYS A 41 -64.40 -56.79 -38.08
C LYS A 41 -63.09 -57.15 -38.81
N ASP A 42 -61.97 -56.89 -38.13
CA ASP A 42 -60.62 -57.39 -38.43
C ASP A 42 -59.84 -56.82 -39.64
N SER A 43 -59.55 -55.52 -39.62
CA SER A 43 -58.47 -54.91 -40.44
C SER A 43 -57.04 -55.27 -39.97
N LYS A 44 -56.87 -56.27 -39.09
CA LYS A 44 -55.57 -56.84 -38.66
C LYS A 44 -55.24 -58.21 -39.25
N LYS A 45 -56.08 -58.78 -40.13
CA LYS A 45 -55.91 -60.16 -40.64
C LYS A 45 -55.39 -60.26 -42.09
N GLY A 46 -54.78 -59.20 -42.65
CA GLY A 46 -54.25 -59.19 -44.03
C GLY A 46 -52.74 -58.89 -44.21
N VAL A 47 -52.02 -58.44 -43.17
CA VAL A 47 -50.67 -57.88 -43.35
C VAL A 47 -49.57 -58.95 -43.50
N GLY A 48 -49.77 -60.15 -42.95
CA GLY A 48 -48.79 -61.24 -43.04
C GLY A 48 -48.50 -61.74 -44.46
N GLY A 49 -49.43 -61.54 -45.40
CA GLY A 49 -49.28 -61.97 -46.79
C GLY A 49 -48.50 -61.02 -47.69
N VAL A 50 -48.28 -59.76 -47.29
CA VAL A 50 -47.55 -58.78 -48.11
C VAL A 50 -46.03 -58.99 -48.02
N PHE A 51 -45.53 -59.45 -46.86
CA PHE A 51 -44.09 -59.64 -46.64
C PHE A 51 -43.54 -60.88 -47.32
N PHE A 52 -44.30 -61.97 -47.39
CA PHE A 52 -43.85 -63.16 -48.12
C PHE A 52 -43.66 -62.86 -49.62
N ASN A 53 -44.35 -61.86 -50.18
CA ASN A 53 -44.15 -61.48 -51.58
C ASN A 53 -42.71 -61.01 -51.90
N SER A 54 -41.92 -60.62 -50.89
CA SER A 54 -40.51 -60.27 -51.12
C SER A 54 -39.68 -61.47 -51.59
N VAL A 55 -40.09 -62.71 -51.30
CA VAL A 55 -39.40 -63.89 -51.81
C VAL A 55 -39.47 -63.96 -53.34
N TYR A 56 -40.46 -63.29 -53.95
CA TYR A 56 -40.55 -63.21 -55.41
C TYR A 56 -39.49 -62.30 -56.04
N HIS A 57 -38.69 -61.56 -55.26
CA HIS A 57 -37.45 -61.00 -55.78
C HIS A 57 -36.47 -62.12 -56.17
N LEU A 58 -36.45 -63.23 -55.42
CA LEU A 58 -35.50 -64.33 -55.60
C LEU A 58 -36.02 -65.48 -56.47
N THR A 59 -37.31 -65.82 -56.34
CA THR A 59 -37.90 -67.02 -56.96
C THR A 59 -39.26 -66.73 -57.61
N ASP A 60 -39.65 -67.51 -58.63
CA ASP A 60 -41.02 -67.46 -59.18
C ASP A 60 -41.95 -68.52 -58.57
N CYS A 61 -41.41 -69.56 -57.93
CA CYS A 61 -42.19 -70.69 -57.44
C CYS A 61 -41.67 -71.18 -56.06
N PRO A 62 -42.01 -70.47 -54.97
CA PRO A 62 -41.62 -70.89 -53.63
C PRO A 62 -42.41 -72.12 -53.18
N SER A 63 -41.74 -72.99 -52.42
CA SER A 63 -42.33 -74.20 -51.84
C SER A 63 -42.10 -74.25 -50.33
N ILE A 64 -43.09 -74.74 -49.59
CA ILE A 64 -43.11 -74.75 -48.13
C ILE A 64 -43.50 -76.14 -47.66
N LEU A 65 -42.64 -76.78 -46.88
CA LEU A 65 -42.90 -78.06 -46.23
C LEU A 65 -43.05 -77.82 -44.72
N THR A 66 -44.18 -78.20 -44.13
CA THR A 66 -44.44 -78.00 -42.70
C THR A 66 -44.88 -79.29 -42.02
N GLY A 67 -44.33 -79.54 -40.83
CA GLY A 67 -44.65 -80.70 -39.98
C GLY A 67 -44.51 -82.04 -40.70
N ASP A 68 -43.60 -82.12 -41.69
CA ASP A 68 -43.36 -83.25 -42.59
C ASP A 68 -44.64 -83.87 -43.23
N THR A 69 -45.75 -83.14 -43.27
CA THR A 69 -47.09 -83.66 -43.59
C THR A 69 -47.78 -82.84 -44.67
N PHE A 70 -47.46 -81.55 -44.79
CA PHE A 70 -48.06 -80.66 -45.78
C PHE A 70 -47.00 -79.95 -46.62
N LEU A 71 -47.12 -80.09 -47.94
CA LEU A 71 -46.32 -79.38 -48.93
C LEU A 71 -47.18 -78.36 -49.67
N CYS A 72 -46.89 -77.09 -49.50
CA CYS A 72 -47.53 -75.99 -50.23
C CYS A 72 -46.59 -75.50 -51.33
N ILE A 73 -47.08 -75.41 -52.57
CA ILE A 73 -46.35 -74.86 -53.71
C ILE A 73 -47.14 -73.67 -54.22
N SER A 74 -46.49 -72.51 -54.36
CA SER A 74 -47.09 -71.33 -54.97
C SER A 74 -46.51 -71.13 -56.37
N ASP A 75 -47.39 -71.05 -57.37
CA ASP A 75 -47.04 -70.80 -58.76
C ASP A 75 -47.95 -69.69 -59.34
N PRO A 76 -47.66 -68.42 -59.02
CA PRO A 76 -48.42 -67.28 -59.54
C PRO A 76 -48.38 -67.14 -61.08
N ASN A 77 -47.37 -67.71 -61.75
CA ASN A 77 -47.28 -67.71 -63.21
C ASN A 77 -48.10 -68.83 -63.88
N GLN A 78 -48.70 -69.74 -63.10
CA GLN A 78 -49.55 -70.86 -63.55
C GLN A 78 -48.88 -71.75 -64.62
N LYS A 79 -47.57 -71.97 -64.50
CA LYS A 79 -46.75 -72.70 -65.48
C LYS A 79 -46.51 -74.16 -65.11
N TYR A 80 -46.57 -74.49 -63.82
CA TYR A 80 -46.15 -75.76 -63.25
C TYR A 80 -47.28 -76.54 -62.58
N ILE A 81 -48.38 -75.88 -62.19
CA ILE A 81 -49.56 -76.54 -61.60
C ILE A 81 -50.56 -76.85 -62.71
N GLU A 82 -50.72 -78.13 -63.06
CA GLU A 82 -51.73 -78.59 -64.02
C GLU A 82 -53.12 -78.59 -63.35
N SER A 83 -54.09 -77.87 -63.92
CA SER A 83 -55.48 -77.80 -63.44
C SER A 83 -56.45 -78.10 -64.59
N HIS A 84 -57.54 -78.82 -64.31
CA HIS A 84 -58.61 -79.12 -65.26
C HIS A 84 -59.69 -78.01 -65.35
N SER A 85 -59.49 -76.86 -64.70
CA SER A 85 -60.41 -75.71 -64.76
C SER A 85 -59.84 -74.55 -65.60
N ASP A 86 -60.71 -73.72 -66.16
CA ASP A 86 -60.35 -72.51 -66.95
C ASP A 86 -59.59 -71.43 -66.15
N SER A 87 -59.38 -71.62 -64.84
CA SER A 87 -58.60 -70.74 -63.97
C SER A 87 -57.75 -71.55 -62.99
N PRO A 88 -56.50 -71.89 -63.34
CA PRO A 88 -55.59 -72.63 -62.45
C PRO A 88 -55.38 -71.84 -61.15
N PRO A 89 -55.39 -72.49 -59.97
CA PRO A 89 -55.09 -71.80 -58.72
C PRO A 89 -53.62 -71.35 -58.70
N ALA A 90 -53.35 -70.17 -58.13
CA ALA A 90 -51.99 -69.62 -57.98
C ALA A 90 -51.11 -70.37 -56.94
N GLY A 91 -51.65 -71.42 -56.33
CA GLY A 91 -50.94 -72.32 -55.42
C GLY A 91 -51.77 -73.55 -55.07
N ILE A 92 -51.08 -74.61 -54.65
CA ILE A 92 -51.68 -75.90 -54.26
C ILE A 92 -51.01 -76.46 -53.00
N GLY A 93 -51.79 -77.15 -52.17
CA GLY A 93 -51.31 -77.86 -50.98
C GLY A 93 -51.49 -79.37 -51.13
N TYR A 94 -50.41 -80.13 -51.00
CA TYR A 94 -50.41 -81.59 -50.99
C TYR A 94 -50.25 -82.12 -49.58
N LYS A 95 -51.10 -83.07 -49.19
CA LYS A 95 -50.87 -83.90 -48.00
C LYS A 95 -49.86 -85.01 -48.37
N LEU A 96 -48.69 -84.97 -47.75
CA LEU A 96 -47.61 -85.92 -48.00
C LEU A 96 -47.87 -87.22 -47.21
N ALA A 97 -48.64 -88.12 -47.79
CA ALA A 97 -48.69 -89.51 -47.32
C ALA A 97 -47.38 -90.24 -47.66
N LYS A 98 -47.04 -91.29 -46.90
CA LYS A 98 -45.77 -92.05 -47.05
C LYS A 98 -45.48 -92.48 -48.50
N GLY A 99 -46.50 -92.97 -49.22
CA GLY A 99 -46.37 -93.36 -50.62
C GLY A 99 -46.08 -92.20 -51.59
N VAL A 100 -46.52 -90.98 -51.29
CA VAL A 100 -46.24 -89.78 -52.12
C VAL A 100 -44.80 -89.31 -51.93
N LYS A 101 -44.25 -89.46 -50.70
CA LYS A 101 -42.83 -89.19 -50.42
C LYS A 101 -41.90 -90.16 -51.16
N GLU A 102 -42.28 -91.43 -51.24
CA GLU A 102 -41.53 -92.46 -51.96
C GLU A 102 -41.61 -92.27 -53.49
N MET A 103 -42.76 -91.86 -54.03
CA MET A 103 -42.94 -91.59 -55.47
C MET A 103 -42.18 -90.36 -55.97
N TYR A 104 -42.03 -89.32 -55.13
CA TYR A 104 -41.35 -88.06 -55.47
C TYR A 104 -40.17 -87.79 -54.54
N ILE A 105 -39.35 -88.83 -54.32
CA ILE A 105 -38.20 -88.79 -53.39
C ILE A 105 -37.16 -87.73 -53.79
N ASP A 106 -37.04 -87.42 -55.08
CA ASP A 106 -36.15 -86.38 -55.59
C ASP A 106 -36.60 -84.98 -55.15
N VAL A 107 -37.90 -84.73 -55.13
CA VAL A 107 -38.49 -83.48 -54.60
C VAL A 107 -38.41 -83.45 -53.08
N TYR A 108 -38.63 -84.58 -52.41
CA TYR A 108 -38.58 -84.65 -50.94
C TYR A 108 -37.17 -84.45 -50.38
N ASN A 109 -36.15 -85.11 -50.95
CA ASN A 109 -34.75 -84.96 -50.55
C ASN A 109 -34.23 -83.53 -50.77
N SER A 110 -34.89 -82.78 -51.65
CA SER A 110 -34.60 -81.38 -51.92
C SER A 110 -34.93 -80.45 -50.74
N PHE A 111 -35.66 -80.94 -49.72
CA PHE A 111 -35.91 -80.25 -48.44
C PHE A 111 -34.92 -80.62 -47.33
N LEU A 112 -33.87 -81.40 -47.64
CA LEU A 112 -32.77 -81.75 -46.72
C LEU A 112 -33.23 -82.44 -45.41
N PRO A 113 -34.02 -83.53 -45.47
CA PRO A 113 -34.48 -84.27 -44.29
C PRO A 113 -33.33 -84.81 -43.41
N ASP A 114 -32.16 -85.08 -44.00
CA ASP A 114 -30.99 -85.62 -43.28
C ASP A 114 -30.31 -84.60 -42.35
N HIS A 115 -30.62 -83.31 -42.50
CA HIS A 115 -29.95 -82.21 -41.78
C HIS A 115 -30.87 -81.43 -40.85
N PHE A 116 -32.19 -81.47 -41.07
CA PHE A 116 -33.17 -80.69 -40.31
C PHE A 116 -34.34 -81.57 -39.87
N THR A 117 -34.86 -81.32 -38.68
CA THR A 117 -36.04 -82.02 -38.13
C THR A 117 -37.33 -81.46 -38.73
N LEU A 118 -37.68 -81.93 -39.94
CA LEU A 118 -38.85 -81.46 -40.69
C LEU A 118 -40.19 -81.72 -39.98
N GLU A 119 -40.25 -82.68 -39.06
CA GLU A 119 -41.44 -83.01 -38.26
C GLU A 119 -41.82 -81.90 -37.27
N GLU A 120 -40.82 -81.21 -36.71
CA GLU A 120 -41.00 -80.21 -35.65
C GLU A 120 -40.95 -78.76 -36.20
N GLY A 121 -40.86 -78.59 -37.52
CA GLY A 121 -40.55 -77.31 -38.14
C GLY A 121 -41.24 -77.04 -39.47
N THR A 122 -40.90 -75.88 -40.04
CA THR A 122 -41.29 -75.49 -41.40
C THR A 122 -40.05 -75.14 -42.21
N MET A 123 -39.94 -75.75 -43.40
CA MET A 123 -38.87 -75.56 -44.37
C MET A 123 -39.40 -74.82 -45.59
N PHE A 124 -38.81 -73.67 -45.88
CA PHE A 124 -39.03 -72.89 -47.07
C PHE A 124 -37.95 -73.22 -48.09
N ARG A 125 -38.34 -73.54 -49.31
CA ARG A 125 -37.45 -73.78 -50.43
C ARG A 125 -37.76 -72.77 -51.52
N LEU A 126 -36.76 -71.97 -51.89
CA LEU A 126 -36.87 -70.88 -52.84
C LEU A 126 -35.94 -71.14 -54.05
N PRO A 127 -36.42 -71.77 -55.13
CA PRO A 127 -35.62 -71.99 -56.34
C PRO A 127 -35.21 -70.66 -56.99
N LEU A 128 -33.91 -70.38 -57.09
CA LEU A 128 -33.43 -69.13 -57.67
C LEU A 128 -33.85 -68.99 -59.14
N ARG A 129 -34.17 -67.75 -59.54
CA ARG A 129 -34.56 -67.43 -60.91
C ARG A 129 -33.34 -67.43 -61.84
N THR A 130 -33.23 -68.49 -62.65
CA THR A 130 -32.26 -68.60 -63.76
C THR A 130 -32.61 -67.66 -64.93
N ASN A 131 -31.64 -67.36 -65.79
CA ASN A 131 -31.84 -66.57 -67.03
C ASN A 131 -33.06 -67.02 -67.86
N MET A 132 -33.20 -68.33 -68.09
CA MET A 132 -34.33 -68.90 -68.84
C MET A 132 -35.67 -68.68 -68.14
N ALA A 133 -35.68 -68.71 -66.80
CA ALA A 133 -36.89 -68.46 -66.02
C ALA A 133 -37.27 -66.97 -66.05
N ALA A 134 -36.28 -66.07 -65.92
CA ALA A 134 -36.46 -64.62 -65.95
C ALA A 134 -37.12 -64.12 -67.23
N ASN A 135 -36.62 -64.53 -68.40
CA ASN A 135 -37.21 -64.16 -69.70
C ASN A 135 -38.67 -64.60 -69.86
N SER A 136 -39.11 -65.61 -69.10
CA SER A 136 -40.47 -66.15 -69.15
C SER A 136 -41.36 -65.75 -67.97
N SER A 137 -40.82 -65.05 -66.97
CA SER A 137 -41.54 -64.68 -65.74
C SER A 137 -42.32 -63.39 -65.94
N LYS A 138 -43.58 -63.35 -65.49
CA LYS A 138 -44.38 -62.10 -65.47
C LYS A 138 -44.11 -61.25 -64.23
N ILE A 139 -43.25 -61.71 -63.31
CA ILE A 139 -43.04 -61.09 -62.00
C ILE A 139 -41.76 -60.25 -61.98
N SER A 140 -40.65 -60.82 -62.44
CA SER A 140 -39.35 -60.11 -62.52
C SER A 140 -38.52 -60.65 -63.67
N GLN A 141 -37.89 -59.74 -64.42
CA GLN A 141 -36.99 -60.06 -65.54
C GLN A 141 -35.51 -60.15 -65.10
N HIS A 142 -35.22 -60.07 -63.80
CA HIS A 142 -33.85 -60.11 -63.26
C HIS A 142 -33.45 -61.55 -62.89
N GLU A 143 -32.36 -62.05 -63.47
CA GLU A 143 -31.69 -63.28 -63.05
C GLU A 143 -31.02 -63.10 -61.69
N VAL A 144 -31.08 -64.12 -60.82
CA VAL A 144 -30.43 -64.09 -59.50
C VAL A 144 -29.18 -64.97 -59.56
N THR A 145 -28.02 -64.34 -59.39
CA THR A 145 -26.70 -64.96 -59.47
C THR A 145 -26.16 -65.33 -58.09
N LYS A 146 -25.00 -66.01 -58.07
CA LYS A 146 -24.29 -66.27 -56.82
C LYS A 146 -23.83 -64.96 -56.16
N ASP A 147 -23.37 -64.00 -56.94
CA ASP A 147 -22.88 -62.71 -56.44
C ASP A 147 -23.99 -61.93 -55.71
N ASP A 148 -25.24 -61.97 -56.22
CA ASP A 148 -26.40 -61.37 -55.55
C ASP A 148 -26.69 -62.02 -54.18
N MET A 149 -26.48 -63.34 -54.07
CA MET A 149 -26.63 -64.07 -52.81
C MET A 149 -25.49 -63.79 -51.84
N ASP A 150 -24.26 -63.69 -52.35
CA ASP A 150 -23.08 -63.32 -51.57
C ASP A 150 -23.20 -61.87 -51.06
N GLU A 151 -23.77 -60.95 -51.85
CA GLU A 151 -24.12 -59.59 -51.42
C GLU A 151 -25.18 -59.61 -50.31
N LEU A 152 -26.26 -60.39 -50.46
CA LEU A 152 -27.29 -60.53 -49.43
C LEU A 152 -26.72 -61.11 -48.12
N PHE A 153 -25.88 -62.13 -48.19
CA PHE A 153 -25.22 -62.70 -47.02
C PHE A 153 -24.19 -61.75 -46.41
N SER A 154 -23.50 -60.96 -47.23
CA SER A 154 -22.60 -59.90 -46.77
C SER A 154 -23.38 -58.83 -46.01
N ALA A 155 -24.50 -58.35 -46.56
CA ALA A 155 -25.39 -57.38 -45.90
C ALA A 155 -25.95 -57.92 -44.57
N LEU A 156 -26.34 -59.20 -44.50
CA LEU A 156 -26.75 -59.85 -43.24
C LEU A 156 -25.60 -59.97 -42.24
N SER A 157 -24.36 -60.05 -42.73
CA SER A 157 -23.15 -60.15 -41.91
C SER A 157 -22.61 -58.79 -41.47
N GLU A 158 -23.08 -57.67 -42.05
CA GLU A 158 -22.68 -56.32 -41.66
C GLU A 158 -23.22 -55.89 -40.29
N ASP A 159 -24.47 -56.24 -39.97
CA ASP A 159 -25.09 -56.00 -38.66
C ASP A 159 -25.91 -57.21 -38.17
N PRO A 160 -25.23 -58.30 -37.76
CA PRO A 160 -25.89 -59.51 -37.30
C PRO A 160 -26.61 -59.32 -35.95
N GLU A 161 -26.15 -58.40 -35.11
CA GLU A 161 -26.72 -58.17 -33.77
C GLU A 161 -28.05 -57.44 -33.85
N GLY A 162 -28.17 -56.43 -34.73
CA GLY A 162 -29.41 -55.71 -34.98
C GLY A 162 -30.57 -56.63 -35.41
N LEU A 163 -30.28 -57.70 -36.17
CA LEU A 163 -31.29 -58.65 -36.63
C LEU A 163 -32.04 -59.34 -35.49
N ILE A 164 -31.39 -59.61 -34.34
CA ILE A 164 -31.98 -60.39 -33.23
C ILE A 164 -32.35 -59.54 -32.01
N LEU A 165 -31.83 -58.31 -31.91
CA LEU A 165 -31.89 -57.45 -30.72
C LEU A 165 -33.31 -57.29 -30.16
N PHE A 166 -34.27 -56.88 -31.01
CA PHE A 166 -35.66 -56.62 -30.62
C PHE A 166 -36.64 -57.74 -31.01
N LEU A 167 -36.16 -58.87 -31.53
CA LEU A 167 -37.03 -60.01 -31.84
C LEU A 167 -37.55 -60.67 -30.55
N LYS A 168 -38.86 -60.90 -30.49
CA LYS A 168 -39.52 -61.37 -29.26
C LYS A 168 -39.24 -62.84 -28.95
N ASN A 169 -39.32 -63.70 -29.97
CA ASN A 169 -39.29 -65.16 -29.84
C ASN A 169 -38.06 -65.83 -30.46
N ILE A 170 -37.39 -65.18 -31.41
CA ILE A 170 -36.23 -65.74 -32.11
C ILE A 170 -35.00 -65.54 -31.23
N CYS A 171 -34.38 -66.65 -30.81
CA CYS A 171 -33.21 -66.65 -29.92
C CYS A 171 -31.92 -67.02 -30.66
N GLN A 172 -32.00 -67.64 -31.84
CA GLN A 172 -30.84 -68.01 -32.63
C GLN A 172 -31.14 -67.89 -34.13
N ILE A 173 -30.20 -67.33 -34.90
CA ILE A 173 -30.22 -67.28 -36.36
C ILE A 173 -28.92 -67.92 -36.86
N LYS A 174 -29.03 -68.86 -37.81
CA LYS A 174 -27.90 -69.56 -38.41
C LYS A 174 -27.97 -69.45 -39.93
N VAL A 175 -26.89 -69.00 -40.54
CA VAL A 175 -26.69 -69.00 -42.01
C VAL A 175 -25.70 -70.10 -42.32
N LEU A 176 -26.14 -71.03 -43.17
CA LEU A 176 -25.40 -72.23 -43.55
C LEU A 176 -25.24 -72.26 -45.08
N GLU A 177 -24.05 -72.63 -45.55
CA GLU A 177 -23.75 -72.89 -46.95
C GLU A 177 -23.49 -74.38 -47.15
N ILE A 178 -24.05 -74.95 -48.21
CA ILE A 178 -23.80 -76.33 -48.59
C ILE A 178 -22.63 -76.32 -49.58
N ASP A 179 -21.51 -76.93 -49.19
CA ASP A 179 -20.34 -77.00 -50.06
C ASP A 179 -20.61 -77.94 -51.26
N ASN A 180 -20.33 -77.46 -52.46
CA ASN A 180 -20.52 -78.19 -53.72
C ASN A 180 -19.69 -79.48 -53.81
N ILE A 181 -18.56 -79.54 -53.11
CA ILE A 181 -17.63 -80.68 -53.18
C ILE A 181 -17.92 -81.69 -52.07
N SER A 182 -17.99 -81.25 -50.81
CA SER A 182 -18.18 -82.16 -49.67
C SER A 182 -19.65 -82.47 -49.35
N ARG A 183 -20.61 -81.72 -49.93
CA ARG A 183 -22.05 -81.74 -49.56
C ARG A 183 -22.32 -81.60 -48.05
N LYS A 184 -21.35 -81.09 -47.28
CA LYS A 184 -21.50 -80.82 -45.86
C LYS A 184 -21.94 -79.38 -45.63
N LEU A 185 -22.69 -79.17 -44.55
CA LEU A 185 -23.11 -77.84 -44.11
C LEU A 185 -21.95 -77.11 -43.45
N LYS A 186 -21.55 -75.99 -44.05
CA LYS A 186 -20.60 -75.03 -43.50
C LYS A 186 -21.36 -73.88 -42.86
N THR A 187 -21.07 -73.57 -41.60
CA THR A 187 -21.68 -72.44 -40.91
C THR A 187 -20.96 -71.14 -41.24
N ILE A 188 -21.67 -70.19 -41.86
CA ILE A 188 -21.14 -68.85 -42.17
C ILE A 188 -21.34 -67.92 -40.97
N LEU A 189 -22.58 -67.84 -40.47
CA LEU A 189 -22.97 -66.91 -39.41
C LEU A 189 -23.85 -67.62 -38.38
N VAL A 190 -23.52 -67.45 -37.11
CA VAL A 190 -24.40 -67.80 -35.99
C VAL A 190 -24.56 -66.55 -35.16
N VAL A 191 -25.80 -66.19 -34.88
CA VAL A 191 -26.15 -65.12 -33.94
C VAL A 191 -27.06 -65.73 -32.89
N GLU A 192 -26.67 -65.63 -31.63
CA GLU A 192 -27.44 -66.18 -30.52
C GLU A 192 -27.66 -65.13 -29.45
N ARG A 193 -28.91 -65.01 -29.01
CA ARG A 193 -29.36 -64.13 -27.94
C ARG A 193 -29.60 -64.96 -26.69
N THR A 194 -28.86 -64.65 -25.64
CA THR A 194 -29.02 -65.25 -24.32
C THR A 194 -29.55 -64.23 -23.32
N LEU A 195 -30.42 -64.67 -22.42
CA LEU A 195 -30.95 -63.89 -21.30
C LEU A 195 -30.50 -64.55 -19.99
N GLN A 196 -30.05 -63.74 -19.04
CA GLN A 196 -29.84 -64.21 -17.67
C GLN A 196 -31.17 -64.63 -17.03
N GLN A 197 -31.12 -65.54 -16.06
CA GLN A 197 -32.32 -66.11 -15.44
C GLN A 197 -33.24 -65.04 -14.83
N GLU A 198 -32.68 -64.05 -14.13
CA GLU A 198 -33.44 -62.93 -13.56
C GLU A 198 -34.13 -62.08 -14.64
N SER A 199 -33.41 -61.77 -15.71
CA SER A 199 -33.92 -61.05 -16.89
C SER A 199 -35.07 -61.80 -17.56
N ARG A 200 -35.00 -63.15 -17.60
CA ARG A 200 -36.03 -64.01 -18.18
C ARG A 200 -37.34 -63.92 -17.39
N VAL A 201 -37.28 -63.98 -16.06
CA VAL A 201 -38.47 -63.83 -15.19
C VAL A 201 -39.13 -62.47 -15.39
N LYS A 202 -38.33 -61.38 -15.40
CA LYS A 202 -38.85 -60.02 -15.65
C LYS A 202 -39.53 -59.90 -17.02
N LYS A 203 -38.95 -60.50 -18.05
CA LYS A 203 -39.51 -60.51 -19.41
C LYS A 203 -40.79 -61.34 -19.50
N ASP A 204 -40.86 -62.49 -18.83
CA ASP A 204 -42.05 -63.34 -18.82
C ASP A 204 -43.23 -62.67 -18.09
N VAL A 205 -42.97 -61.98 -16.98
CA VAL A 205 -43.98 -61.18 -16.27
C VAL A 205 -44.50 -60.07 -17.18
N PHE A 206 -43.59 -59.32 -17.82
CA PHE A 206 -43.97 -58.26 -18.75
C PHE A 206 -44.76 -58.79 -19.95
N ALA A 207 -44.39 -59.94 -20.51
CA ALA A 207 -45.09 -60.58 -21.62
C ALA A 207 -46.51 -61.03 -21.22
N LYS A 208 -46.71 -61.52 -19.99
CA LYS A 208 -48.04 -61.83 -19.44
C LYS A 208 -48.89 -60.57 -19.30
N GLN A 209 -48.33 -59.50 -18.74
CA GLN A 209 -49.04 -58.22 -18.58
C GLN A 209 -49.40 -57.60 -19.94
N LEU A 210 -48.50 -57.69 -20.93
CA LEU A 210 -48.76 -57.23 -22.30
C LEU A 210 -49.91 -58.03 -22.95
N LYS A 211 -49.94 -59.36 -22.78
CA LYS A 211 -51.05 -60.19 -23.28
C LYS A 211 -52.37 -59.80 -22.63
N ASN A 212 -52.39 -59.58 -21.32
CA ASN A 212 -53.58 -59.13 -20.60
C ASN A 212 -54.04 -57.75 -21.07
N ALA A 213 -53.11 -56.81 -21.28
CA ALA A 213 -53.42 -55.46 -21.77
C ALA A 213 -53.99 -55.46 -23.21
N LEU A 214 -53.56 -56.39 -24.06
CA LEU A 214 -54.09 -56.55 -25.42
C LEU A 214 -55.50 -57.19 -25.45
N GLN A 215 -55.92 -57.86 -24.37
CA GLN A 215 -57.20 -58.55 -24.25
C GLN A 215 -58.25 -57.77 -23.43
N SER A 216 -57.84 -56.73 -22.71
CA SER A 216 -58.68 -55.93 -21.82
C SER A 216 -59.30 -54.72 -22.54
N GLU A 217 -60.58 -54.44 -22.29
CA GLU A 217 -61.27 -53.22 -22.75
C GLU A 217 -61.12 -52.02 -21.77
N ASN A 218 -60.61 -52.27 -20.56
CA ASN A 218 -60.37 -51.25 -19.53
C ASN A 218 -59.11 -50.39 -19.79
N PRO A 219 -58.99 -49.18 -19.20
CA PRO A 219 -57.81 -48.34 -19.34
C PRO A 219 -56.55 -49.09 -18.93
N ILE A 220 -55.61 -49.19 -19.88
CA ILE A 220 -54.38 -49.95 -19.75
C ILE A 220 -53.47 -49.29 -18.72
N THR A 221 -53.10 -50.03 -17.67
CA THR A 221 -52.04 -49.59 -16.75
C THR A 221 -50.70 -49.64 -17.48
N PRO A 222 -49.96 -48.52 -17.60
CA PRO A 222 -48.65 -48.52 -18.25
C PRO A 222 -47.68 -49.39 -17.45
N CYS A 223 -46.91 -50.22 -18.15
CA CYS A 223 -45.91 -51.08 -17.54
C CYS A 223 -44.58 -50.94 -18.26
N LYS A 224 -43.49 -51.00 -17.48
CA LYS A 224 -42.12 -50.95 -17.97
C LYS A 224 -41.28 -52.05 -17.35
N THR A 225 -40.27 -52.51 -18.07
CA THR A 225 -39.32 -53.52 -17.61
C THR A 225 -37.91 -53.22 -18.11
N PHE A 226 -36.91 -53.61 -17.32
CA PHE A 226 -35.49 -53.48 -17.63
C PHE A 226 -34.84 -54.84 -17.50
N TYR A 227 -34.13 -55.26 -18.53
CA TYR A 227 -33.47 -56.55 -18.55
C TYR A 227 -32.21 -56.52 -19.42
N GLU A 228 -31.28 -57.42 -19.11
CA GLU A 228 -30.00 -57.55 -19.82
C GLU A 228 -29.98 -58.76 -20.72
N ILE A 229 -29.37 -58.58 -21.89
CA ILE A 229 -29.14 -59.64 -22.86
C ILE A 229 -27.68 -59.65 -23.30
N SER A 230 -27.21 -60.84 -23.65
CA SER A 230 -25.91 -61.01 -24.31
C SER A 230 -26.14 -61.62 -25.69
N ILE A 231 -25.54 -60.99 -26.70
CA ILE A 231 -25.58 -61.48 -28.08
C ILE A 231 -24.19 -62.02 -28.40
N SER A 232 -24.12 -63.28 -28.83
CA SER A 232 -22.87 -63.92 -29.27
C SER A 232 -22.93 -64.20 -30.76
N THR A 233 -21.85 -63.86 -31.47
CA THR A 233 -21.68 -64.14 -32.90
C THR A 233 -20.59 -65.18 -33.16
N SER A 234 -20.62 -65.83 -34.32
CA SER A 234 -19.66 -66.89 -34.73
C SER A 234 -18.19 -66.47 -34.65
N GLY A 235 -17.87 -65.17 -34.65
CA GLY A 235 -16.52 -64.62 -34.53
C GLY A 235 -16.00 -64.38 -33.10
N LYS A 236 -16.62 -64.98 -32.06
CA LYS A 236 -16.33 -64.72 -30.62
C LYS A 236 -16.58 -63.28 -30.15
N ARG A 237 -17.30 -62.46 -30.92
CA ARG A 237 -17.78 -61.16 -30.42
C ARG A 237 -18.99 -61.42 -29.54
N GLN A 238 -18.88 -61.02 -28.28
CA GLN A 238 -19.98 -61.02 -27.33
C GLN A 238 -20.28 -59.57 -26.94
N SER A 239 -21.53 -59.18 -27.12
CA SER A 239 -22.01 -57.83 -26.88
C SER A 239 -23.08 -57.87 -25.80
N GLU A 240 -23.01 -56.95 -24.85
CA GLU A 240 -23.94 -56.87 -23.72
C GLU A 240 -24.83 -55.64 -23.87
N TRP A 241 -26.14 -55.86 -23.74
CA TRP A 241 -27.15 -54.84 -23.99
C TRP A 241 -28.12 -54.75 -22.80
N ILE A 242 -28.41 -53.53 -22.36
CA ILE A 242 -29.53 -53.23 -21.45
C ILE A 242 -30.71 -52.84 -22.31
N ILE A 243 -31.83 -53.56 -22.18
CA ILE A 243 -33.09 -53.25 -22.86
C ILE A 243 -34.08 -52.72 -21.84
N ALA A 244 -34.61 -51.54 -22.12
CA ALA A 244 -35.78 -50.97 -21.47
C ALA A 244 -36.99 -51.17 -22.40
N GLU A 245 -38.07 -51.78 -21.93
CA GLU A 245 -39.32 -51.90 -22.70
C GLU A 245 -40.47 -51.27 -21.92
N GLN A 246 -41.38 -50.61 -22.64
CA GLN A 246 -42.60 -50.05 -22.08
C GLN A 246 -43.78 -50.27 -23.03
N PHE A 247 -44.95 -50.56 -22.45
CA PHE A 247 -46.23 -50.41 -23.14
C PHE A 247 -47.17 -49.52 -22.33
N GLY A 248 -48.05 -48.81 -23.04
CA GLY A 248 -48.92 -47.80 -22.44
C GLY A 248 -48.17 -46.49 -22.14
N SER A 249 -48.91 -45.39 -22.14
CA SER A 249 -48.39 -44.06 -21.84
C SER A 249 -48.61 -43.69 -20.38
N LEU A 250 -47.65 -43.01 -19.76
CA LEU A 250 -47.80 -42.40 -18.44
C LEU A 250 -48.60 -41.09 -18.48
N LYS A 251 -48.57 -40.38 -19.62
CA LYS A 251 -49.34 -39.15 -19.87
C LYS A 251 -50.63 -39.53 -20.61
N ASN A 252 -51.79 -39.18 -20.05
CA ASN A 252 -53.09 -39.35 -20.72
C ASN A 252 -53.16 -38.38 -21.91
N ASN A 253 -53.10 -38.90 -23.13
CA ASN A 253 -53.32 -38.11 -24.34
C ASN A 253 -54.41 -38.78 -25.18
N ASP A 254 -55.44 -38.03 -25.56
CA ASP A 254 -56.59 -38.52 -26.32
C ASP A 254 -56.21 -38.94 -27.75
N GLU A 255 -55.08 -38.44 -28.27
CA GLU A 255 -54.53 -38.81 -29.58
C GLU A 255 -54.05 -40.27 -29.65
N LEU A 256 -53.51 -40.82 -28.56
CA LEU A 256 -53.08 -42.22 -28.46
C LEU A 256 -54.27 -43.19 -28.42
N LYS A 257 -55.44 -42.73 -27.94
CA LYS A 257 -56.68 -43.53 -27.93
C LYS A 257 -57.30 -43.65 -29.32
N LEU A 258 -57.18 -42.61 -30.15
CA LEU A 258 -57.77 -42.53 -31.49
C LEU A 258 -57.20 -43.61 -32.45
N ALA A 259 -55.98 -44.08 -32.21
CA ALA A 259 -55.28 -45.00 -33.10
C ALA A 259 -55.67 -46.49 -32.94
N ASN A 260 -56.49 -46.87 -31.95
CA ASN A 260 -56.87 -48.28 -31.64
C ASN A 260 -55.67 -49.25 -31.57
N LYS A 261 -54.48 -48.75 -31.21
CA LYS A 261 -53.23 -49.50 -31.10
C LYS A 261 -52.61 -49.25 -29.73
N LEU A 262 -52.14 -50.32 -29.09
CA LEU A 262 -51.40 -50.22 -27.84
C LEU A 262 -49.99 -49.65 -28.14
N PRO A 263 -49.61 -48.47 -27.63
CA PRO A 263 -48.27 -47.92 -27.81
C PRO A 263 -47.23 -48.82 -27.13
N GLN A 264 -46.21 -49.24 -27.88
CA GLN A 264 -45.12 -50.07 -27.37
C GLN A 264 -43.79 -49.49 -27.86
N GLY A 265 -42.91 -49.17 -26.92
CA GLY A 265 -41.56 -48.67 -27.16
C GLY A 265 -40.51 -49.48 -26.43
N ALA A 266 -39.31 -49.54 -26.97
CA ALA A 266 -38.16 -50.15 -26.34
C ALA A 266 -36.88 -49.41 -26.70
N ILE A 267 -35.90 -49.42 -25.82
CA ILE A 267 -34.59 -48.79 -26.00
C ILE A 267 -33.52 -49.80 -25.62
N ALA A 268 -32.47 -49.93 -26.43
CA ALA A 268 -31.34 -50.80 -26.16
C ALA A 268 -30.04 -49.99 -26.07
N ALA A 269 -29.37 -50.08 -24.93
CA ALA A 269 -28.07 -49.46 -24.67
C ALA A 269 -26.95 -50.51 -24.64
N HIS A 270 -25.87 -50.25 -25.37
CA HIS A 270 -24.71 -51.14 -25.45
C HIS A 270 -23.73 -50.90 -24.29
N VAL A 271 -23.49 -51.90 -23.44
CA VAL A 271 -22.77 -51.72 -22.17
C VAL A 271 -21.30 -52.14 -22.22
N ASN A 272 -20.94 -53.16 -23.00
CA ASN A 272 -19.60 -53.76 -22.94
C ASN A 272 -18.94 -53.87 -24.32
N THR A 273 -17.70 -53.37 -24.43
CA THR A 273 -16.82 -53.56 -25.58
C THR A 273 -15.56 -54.28 -25.11
N ASN A 274 -15.64 -55.57 -24.83
CA ASN A 274 -14.46 -56.44 -24.70
C ASN A 274 -13.84 -56.75 -26.08
N SER A 275 -13.80 -55.75 -26.98
CA SER A 275 -13.13 -55.82 -28.28
C SER A 275 -11.74 -55.18 -28.14
N PRO A 276 -10.64 -55.87 -28.53
CA PRO A 276 -9.27 -55.34 -28.44
C PRO A 276 -8.95 -54.14 -29.35
N LEU A 277 -9.91 -53.63 -30.12
CA LEU A 277 -9.71 -52.52 -31.06
C LEU A 277 -10.81 -51.47 -30.89
N PRO A 278 -10.45 -50.19 -30.66
CA PRO A 278 -11.39 -49.08 -30.74
C PRO A 278 -11.64 -48.78 -32.22
N PHE A 279 -12.50 -49.57 -32.87
CA PHE A 279 -13.05 -49.17 -34.16
C PHE A 279 -14.00 -48.00 -33.90
N LEU A 280 -13.51 -46.80 -34.19
CA LEU A 280 -14.14 -45.48 -34.07
C LEU A 280 -15.43 -45.29 -34.92
N SER A 281 -16.15 -46.35 -35.31
CA SER A 281 -17.05 -46.23 -36.46
C SER A 281 -18.23 -47.22 -36.43
N ARG A 282 -19.18 -46.98 -35.51
CA ARG A 282 -20.65 -47.16 -35.67
C ARG A 282 -21.40 -46.80 -34.37
N LEU A 283 -21.05 -45.68 -33.73
CA LEU A 283 -21.79 -45.13 -32.56
C LEU A 283 -23.12 -44.45 -32.98
N GLY A 284 -23.65 -44.77 -34.15
CA GLY A 284 -24.96 -44.34 -34.60
C GLY A 284 -26.02 -45.32 -34.08
N GLY A 285 -26.82 -44.87 -33.12
CA GLY A 285 -28.06 -45.55 -32.76
C GLY A 285 -28.93 -45.71 -33.99
N ALA A 286 -29.80 -46.70 -33.99
CA ALA A 286 -30.64 -47.05 -35.13
C ALA A 286 -32.09 -47.16 -34.68
N ALA A 287 -33.01 -46.85 -35.59
CA ALA A 287 -34.43 -46.97 -35.34
C ALA A 287 -34.90 -48.37 -35.76
N PHE A 288 -35.75 -48.98 -34.94
CA PHE A 288 -36.28 -50.32 -35.16
C PHE A 288 -37.81 -50.28 -35.16
N CYS A 289 -38.39 -51.09 -36.02
CA CYS A 289 -39.79 -51.51 -35.94
C CYS A 289 -39.80 -53.04 -35.92
N SER A 290 -39.40 -53.62 -34.78
CA SER A 290 -38.99 -55.02 -34.58
C SER A 290 -37.69 -55.43 -35.30
N LEU A 291 -37.51 -55.00 -36.55
CA LEU A 291 -36.28 -55.15 -37.34
C LEU A 291 -35.64 -53.76 -37.58
N PRO A 292 -34.33 -53.70 -37.86
CA PRO A 292 -33.64 -52.44 -38.11
C PRO A 292 -34.22 -51.72 -39.33
N LEU A 293 -34.46 -50.43 -39.20
CA LEU A 293 -34.77 -49.56 -40.34
C LEU A 293 -33.46 -49.07 -40.99
N PRO A 294 -33.41 -48.91 -42.32
CA PRO A 294 -32.25 -48.35 -43.01
C PRO A 294 -31.93 -46.93 -42.52
N GLY A 295 -30.69 -46.71 -42.07
CA GLY A 295 -30.18 -45.39 -41.64
C GLY A 295 -29.88 -45.28 -40.14
N GLU A 296 -29.02 -44.33 -39.79
CA GLU A 296 -28.61 -44.06 -38.42
C GLU A 296 -29.42 -42.88 -37.84
N THR A 297 -29.85 -43.01 -36.58
CA THR A 297 -30.50 -41.95 -35.80
C THR A 297 -29.51 -40.97 -35.19
N GLY A 298 -28.25 -41.38 -35.03
CA GLY A 298 -27.19 -40.62 -34.33
C GLY A 298 -27.30 -40.61 -32.80
N LEU A 299 -28.32 -41.25 -32.22
CA LEU A 299 -28.47 -41.40 -30.76
C LEU A 299 -27.44 -42.40 -30.22
N PRO A 300 -27.04 -42.34 -28.93
CA PRO A 300 -26.10 -43.31 -28.37
C PRO A 300 -26.74 -44.68 -28.03
N VAL A 301 -28.03 -44.86 -28.35
CA VAL A 301 -28.83 -46.06 -28.08
C VAL A 301 -29.69 -46.43 -29.29
N HIS A 302 -30.06 -47.70 -29.42
CA HIS A 302 -31.05 -48.12 -30.41
C HIS A 302 -32.46 -47.92 -29.88
N VAL A 303 -33.36 -47.41 -30.71
CA VAL A 303 -34.75 -47.11 -30.36
C VAL A 303 -35.66 -47.99 -31.18
N ASN A 304 -36.52 -48.77 -30.51
CA ASN A 304 -37.54 -49.58 -31.14
C ASN A 304 -38.92 -49.08 -30.75
N GLY A 305 -39.85 -49.09 -31.70
CA GLY A 305 -41.24 -48.73 -31.43
C GLY A 305 -42.17 -49.30 -32.48
N ASN A 306 -43.46 -49.33 -32.17
CA ASN A 306 -44.49 -49.60 -33.17
C ASN A 306 -44.76 -48.38 -34.06
N PHE A 307 -43.69 -47.84 -34.64
CA PHE A 307 -43.72 -46.70 -35.53
C PHE A 307 -44.43 -47.02 -36.86
N GLU A 308 -45.09 -46.02 -37.43
CA GLU A 308 -45.59 -46.03 -38.80
C GLU A 308 -44.43 -45.73 -39.76
N VAL A 309 -44.23 -46.62 -40.73
CA VAL A 309 -43.14 -46.58 -41.72
C VAL A 309 -43.69 -46.29 -43.11
N ASP A 310 -42.87 -45.70 -43.98
CA ASP A 310 -43.23 -45.44 -45.38
C ASP A 310 -43.46 -46.75 -46.18
N LEU A 311 -43.99 -46.64 -47.41
CA LEU A 311 -44.27 -47.80 -48.27
C LEU A 311 -43.01 -48.62 -48.62
N THR A 312 -41.84 -47.98 -48.62
CA THR A 312 -40.54 -48.64 -48.88
C THR A 312 -39.92 -49.23 -47.62
N ARG A 313 -40.51 -48.96 -46.45
CA ARG A 313 -39.98 -49.26 -45.11
C ARG A 313 -38.55 -48.78 -44.89
N LYS A 314 -38.12 -47.77 -45.64
CA LYS A 314 -36.76 -47.21 -45.54
C LYS A 314 -36.71 -46.10 -44.50
N ASN A 315 -37.80 -45.37 -44.31
CA ASN A 315 -37.89 -44.32 -43.28
C ASN A 315 -39.20 -44.42 -42.48
N LEU A 316 -39.23 -43.68 -41.37
CA LEU A 316 -40.47 -43.32 -40.70
C LEU A 316 -41.37 -42.52 -41.65
N TRP A 317 -42.69 -42.64 -41.48
CA TRP A 317 -43.67 -41.93 -42.31
C TRP A 317 -43.44 -40.41 -42.28
N LYS A 318 -43.23 -39.80 -43.45
CA LYS A 318 -42.90 -38.37 -43.62
C LYS A 318 -43.89 -37.59 -44.51
N GLU A 319 -44.83 -38.27 -45.18
CA GLU A 319 -45.77 -37.62 -46.11
C GLU A 319 -47.01 -37.09 -45.39
N ASP A 320 -47.36 -35.84 -45.72
CA ASP A 320 -48.48 -35.03 -45.24
C ASP A 320 -48.39 -34.63 -43.75
N GLY A 321 -47.95 -33.40 -43.49
CA GLY A 321 -47.73 -32.78 -42.16
C GLY A 321 -48.97 -32.65 -41.25
N GLN A 322 -50.09 -33.26 -41.61
CA GLN A 322 -51.34 -33.34 -40.83
C GLN A 322 -51.88 -34.79 -40.72
N SER A 323 -51.07 -35.80 -41.03
CA SER A 323 -51.50 -37.20 -40.98
C SER A 323 -51.46 -37.77 -39.54
N VAL A 324 -52.50 -38.52 -39.17
CA VAL A 324 -52.59 -39.26 -37.88
C VAL A 324 -51.37 -40.18 -37.65
N LYS A 325 -50.73 -40.65 -38.73
CA LYS A 325 -49.52 -41.49 -38.70
C LYS A 325 -48.27 -40.74 -38.26
N LEU A 326 -48.11 -39.48 -38.70
CA LEU A 326 -47.00 -38.64 -38.27
C LEU A 326 -47.15 -38.28 -36.78
N ASN A 327 -48.35 -37.86 -36.37
CA ASN A 327 -48.66 -37.56 -34.98
C ASN A 327 -48.47 -38.78 -34.07
N TRP A 328 -48.79 -39.99 -34.55
CA TRP A 328 -48.51 -41.24 -33.83
C TRP A 328 -47.00 -41.41 -33.56
N ASN A 329 -46.15 -41.20 -34.58
CA ASN A 329 -44.72 -41.33 -34.42
C ASN A 329 -44.14 -40.29 -33.45
N GLU A 330 -44.58 -39.03 -33.53
CA GLU A 330 -44.16 -37.97 -32.59
C GLU A 330 -44.64 -38.24 -31.16
N SER A 331 -45.89 -38.66 -30.99
CA SER A 331 -46.44 -39.09 -29.69
C SER A 331 -45.67 -40.27 -29.11
N MET A 332 -45.30 -41.26 -29.93
CA MET A 332 -44.49 -42.40 -29.49
C MET A 332 -43.11 -41.95 -29.00
N LYS A 333 -42.45 -41.03 -29.73
CA LYS A 333 -41.15 -40.49 -29.33
C LYS A 333 -41.23 -39.71 -28.01
N GLN A 334 -42.21 -38.83 -27.86
CA GLN A 334 -42.32 -37.92 -26.71
C GLN A 334 -42.94 -38.59 -25.47
N LEU A 335 -43.99 -39.40 -25.63
CA LEU A 335 -44.77 -39.91 -24.49
C LEU A 335 -44.30 -41.30 -24.00
N ILE A 336 -43.58 -42.05 -24.85
CA ILE A 336 -43.09 -43.39 -24.53
C ILE A 336 -41.56 -43.41 -24.50
N ILE A 337 -40.91 -43.09 -25.62
CA ILE A 337 -39.45 -43.24 -25.73
C ILE A 337 -38.72 -42.27 -24.79
N ALA A 338 -39.09 -40.98 -24.77
CA ALA A 338 -38.37 -40.01 -23.94
C ALA A 338 -38.43 -40.32 -22.41
N PRO A 339 -39.60 -40.61 -21.80
CA PRO A 339 -39.68 -41.02 -20.40
C PRO A 339 -38.95 -42.34 -20.11
N LEU A 340 -39.03 -43.29 -21.05
CA LEU A 340 -38.34 -44.58 -20.94
C LEU A 340 -36.81 -44.40 -21.00
N TYR A 341 -36.33 -43.45 -21.80
CA TYR A 341 -34.92 -43.07 -21.87
C TYR A 341 -34.45 -42.49 -20.53
N ALA A 342 -35.22 -41.58 -19.94
CA ALA A 342 -34.91 -41.01 -18.62
C ALA A 342 -34.80 -42.10 -17.55
N ASP A 343 -35.69 -43.10 -17.57
CA ASP A 343 -35.59 -44.26 -16.68
C ASP A 343 -34.40 -45.17 -16.99
N LEU A 344 -34.04 -45.34 -18.26
CA LEU A 344 -32.85 -46.08 -18.67
C LEU A 344 -31.58 -45.43 -18.10
N LEU A 345 -31.46 -44.11 -18.17
CA LEU A 345 -30.34 -43.38 -17.56
C LEU A 345 -30.28 -43.61 -16.04
N ARG A 346 -31.42 -43.62 -15.35
CA ARG A 346 -31.47 -43.97 -13.92
C ARG A 346 -31.05 -45.43 -13.66
N TYR A 347 -31.48 -46.37 -14.50
CA TYR A 347 -31.10 -47.78 -14.35
C TYR A 347 -29.59 -48.00 -14.57
N ILE A 348 -29.00 -47.33 -15.57
CA ILE A 348 -27.55 -47.38 -15.83
C ILE A 348 -26.77 -46.75 -14.67
N ARG A 349 -27.27 -45.65 -14.10
CA ARG A 349 -26.70 -45.02 -12.89
C ARG A 349 -26.59 -46.03 -11.75
N ASP A 350 -27.68 -46.72 -11.44
CA ASP A 350 -27.73 -47.70 -10.33
C ASP A 350 -26.75 -48.87 -10.51
N LYS A 351 -26.41 -49.19 -11.77
CA LYS A 351 -25.42 -50.23 -12.10
C LYS A 351 -23.98 -49.73 -12.22
N THR A 352 -23.76 -48.41 -12.19
CA THR A 352 -22.41 -47.84 -12.31
C THR A 352 -21.60 -48.16 -11.04
N LYS A 353 -20.55 -48.99 -11.19
CA LYS A 353 -19.71 -49.46 -10.06
C LYS A 353 -18.71 -48.43 -9.55
N VAL A 354 -18.45 -47.37 -10.32
CA VAL A 354 -17.44 -46.36 -10.00
C VAL A 354 -18.01 -45.41 -8.94
N LYS A 355 -17.65 -45.64 -7.67
CA LYS A 355 -18.10 -44.81 -6.53
C LYS A 355 -17.04 -43.84 -6.01
N LYS A 356 -15.76 -44.13 -6.21
CA LYS A 356 -14.63 -43.33 -5.71
C LYS A 356 -13.42 -43.37 -6.65
N GLY A 357 -12.64 -42.29 -6.68
CA GLY A 357 -11.39 -42.19 -7.44
C GLY A 357 -10.80 -40.78 -7.42
N PHE A 358 -9.68 -40.55 -8.13
CA PHE A 358 -9.12 -39.21 -8.32
C PHE A 358 -9.92 -38.43 -9.36
N CYS A 359 -10.06 -37.10 -9.23
CA CYS A 359 -10.94 -36.26 -10.06
C CYS A 359 -10.83 -36.52 -11.57
N LEU A 360 -9.60 -36.53 -12.13
CA LEU A 360 -9.37 -36.80 -13.56
C LEU A 360 -9.78 -38.22 -13.98
N SER A 361 -9.39 -39.22 -13.17
CA SER A 361 -9.75 -40.63 -13.44
C SER A 361 -11.25 -40.87 -13.30
N LEU A 362 -11.90 -40.20 -12.34
CA LEU A 362 -13.33 -40.31 -12.08
C LEU A 362 -14.12 -39.65 -13.20
N GLY A 363 -13.74 -38.45 -13.64
CA GLY A 363 -14.36 -37.75 -14.76
C GLY A 363 -14.28 -38.56 -16.06
N HIS A 364 -13.12 -39.13 -16.37
CA HIS A 364 -12.95 -40.00 -17.54
C HIS A 364 -13.81 -41.27 -17.45
N ASN A 365 -13.81 -41.93 -16.28
CA ASN A 365 -14.58 -43.15 -16.05
C ASN A 365 -16.10 -42.89 -16.11
N VAL A 366 -16.59 -41.80 -15.52
CA VAL A 366 -18.01 -41.40 -15.58
C VAL A 366 -18.40 -41.02 -17.00
N SER A 367 -17.51 -40.35 -17.75
CA SER A 367 -17.75 -40.01 -19.16
C SER A 367 -17.93 -41.26 -20.04
N HIS A 368 -17.10 -42.29 -19.82
CA HIS A 368 -17.15 -43.54 -20.59
C HIS A 368 -18.23 -44.51 -20.12
N SER A 369 -18.51 -44.59 -18.81
CA SER A 369 -19.47 -45.55 -18.26
C SER A 369 -20.91 -45.04 -18.21
N TYR A 370 -21.10 -43.72 -18.10
CA TYR A 370 -22.40 -43.10 -17.88
C TYR A 370 -22.75 -42.01 -18.92
N LEU A 371 -21.94 -40.96 -19.04
CA LEU A 371 -22.28 -39.81 -19.89
C LEU A 371 -22.35 -40.16 -21.39
N ARG A 372 -21.72 -41.26 -21.82
CA ARG A 372 -21.84 -41.74 -23.21
C ARG A 372 -23.27 -42.10 -23.62
N PHE A 373 -24.15 -42.40 -22.67
CA PHE A 373 -25.53 -42.79 -22.94
C PHE A 373 -26.49 -41.60 -22.99
N TRP A 374 -26.03 -40.39 -22.69
CA TRP A 374 -26.87 -39.20 -22.70
C TRP A 374 -27.13 -38.71 -24.14
N PRO A 375 -28.38 -38.40 -24.49
CA PRO A 375 -28.71 -37.95 -25.84
C PRO A 375 -28.37 -36.46 -26.01
N THR A 376 -27.54 -36.12 -26.99
CA THR A 376 -27.19 -34.71 -27.28
C THR A 376 -27.53 -34.33 -28.71
N LYS A 377 -27.98 -33.09 -28.93
CA LYS A 377 -28.22 -32.54 -30.28
C LYS A 377 -26.88 -32.30 -30.97
N SER A 378 -26.44 -33.28 -31.74
CA SER A 378 -25.24 -33.17 -32.58
C SER A 378 -25.62 -33.11 -34.06
N THR A 379 -24.69 -32.68 -34.91
CA THR A 379 -24.87 -32.67 -36.37
C THR A 379 -25.20 -34.05 -36.95
N ASN A 380 -24.86 -35.11 -36.22
CA ASN A 380 -25.05 -36.50 -36.64
C ASN A 380 -26.43 -37.05 -36.26
N VAL A 381 -27.19 -36.34 -35.42
CA VAL A 381 -28.53 -36.75 -35.02
C VAL A 381 -29.56 -36.20 -36.01
N GLY A 382 -30.47 -37.05 -36.47
CA GLY A 382 -31.57 -36.62 -37.33
C GLY A 382 -32.44 -35.58 -36.64
N ARG A 383 -32.84 -34.51 -37.37
CA ARG A 383 -33.65 -33.40 -36.81
C ARG A 383 -34.97 -33.89 -36.22
N GLU A 384 -35.52 -35.00 -36.74
CA GLU A 384 -36.73 -35.65 -36.26
C GLU A 384 -36.62 -36.27 -34.85
N TRP A 385 -35.41 -36.33 -34.28
CA TRP A 385 -35.17 -36.82 -32.92
C TRP A 385 -34.89 -35.70 -31.93
N HIS A 386 -34.62 -34.45 -32.38
CA HIS A 386 -34.27 -33.35 -31.50
C HIS A 386 -35.33 -33.02 -30.45
N GLU A 387 -36.62 -33.09 -30.80
CA GLU A 387 -37.69 -32.84 -29.84
C GLU A 387 -37.81 -33.96 -28.81
N MET A 388 -37.57 -35.22 -29.22
CA MET A 388 -37.49 -36.35 -28.30
C MET A 388 -36.36 -36.13 -27.29
N ILE A 389 -35.19 -35.68 -27.73
CA ILE A 389 -34.05 -35.37 -26.84
C ILE A 389 -34.44 -34.31 -25.80
N LEU A 390 -35.09 -33.22 -26.22
CA LEU A 390 -35.56 -32.20 -25.28
C LEU A 390 -36.57 -32.76 -24.29
N GLU A 391 -37.50 -33.60 -24.74
CA GLU A 391 -38.49 -34.23 -23.87
C GLU A 391 -37.86 -35.22 -22.88
N VAL A 392 -36.72 -35.85 -23.20
CA VAL A 392 -35.96 -36.65 -22.22
C VAL A 392 -35.54 -35.77 -21.05
N TYR A 393 -34.97 -34.59 -21.33
CA TYR A 393 -34.55 -33.64 -20.30
C TYR A 393 -35.74 -33.10 -19.49
N ARG A 394 -36.84 -32.73 -20.16
CA ARG A 394 -38.08 -32.30 -19.48
C ARG A 394 -38.63 -33.40 -18.57
N SER A 395 -38.63 -34.65 -19.04
CA SER A 395 -39.08 -35.81 -18.24
C SER A 395 -38.20 -36.06 -17.02
N ILE A 396 -36.88 -35.86 -17.13
CA ILE A 396 -35.96 -35.94 -15.98
C ILE A 396 -36.34 -34.92 -14.91
N LYS A 397 -36.61 -33.66 -15.31
CA LYS A 397 -37.01 -32.57 -14.41
C LYS A 397 -38.39 -32.82 -13.79
N GLU A 398 -39.42 -33.05 -14.61
CA GLU A 398 -40.80 -33.27 -14.16
C GLU A 398 -40.92 -34.39 -13.13
N ARG A 399 -40.05 -35.40 -13.23
CA ARG A 399 -40.08 -36.60 -12.38
C ARG A 399 -39.05 -36.58 -11.25
N GLY A 400 -38.24 -35.53 -11.13
CA GLY A 400 -37.22 -35.39 -10.10
C GLY A 400 -36.24 -36.56 -10.03
N LEU A 401 -35.72 -37.03 -11.18
CA LEU A 401 -34.80 -38.17 -11.19
C LEU A 401 -33.37 -37.74 -10.81
N ASP A 402 -32.74 -38.40 -9.82
CA ASP A 402 -31.35 -38.09 -9.43
C ASP A 402 -30.31 -38.62 -10.43
N VAL A 403 -30.25 -38.07 -11.62
CA VAL A 403 -29.37 -38.57 -12.70
C VAL A 403 -28.15 -37.69 -12.94
N ILE A 404 -28.06 -36.53 -12.30
CA ILE A 404 -26.95 -35.59 -12.50
C ILE A 404 -25.80 -35.94 -11.55
N PRO A 405 -24.59 -36.21 -12.06
CA PRO A 405 -23.44 -36.53 -11.22
C PRO A 405 -22.91 -35.29 -10.49
N VAL A 406 -22.70 -35.40 -9.19
CA VAL A 406 -22.12 -34.36 -8.33
C VAL A 406 -20.85 -34.90 -7.66
N LEU A 407 -19.81 -34.08 -7.59
CA LEU A 407 -18.55 -34.46 -6.93
C LEU A 407 -18.60 -34.15 -5.43
N LYS A 408 -18.12 -35.11 -4.63
CA LYS A 408 -17.89 -34.94 -3.20
C LYS A 408 -16.48 -35.38 -2.81
N SER A 409 -15.64 -34.47 -2.35
CA SER A 409 -14.28 -34.72 -1.91
C SER A 409 -14.23 -35.33 -0.51
N LEU A 410 -13.39 -36.35 -0.36
CA LEU A 410 -12.99 -36.93 0.91
C LEU A 410 -11.51 -36.66 1.14
N LYS A 411 -11.18 -36.14 2.33
CA LYS A 411 -9.79 -36.02 2.79
C LYS A 411 -9.38 -37.34 3.43
N ASN A 412 -8.46 -38.06 2.80
CA ASN A 412 -7.83 -39.24 3.40
C ASN A 412 -6.43 -38.86 3.87
N ASN A 413 -6.20 -38.85 5.19
CA ASN A 413 -4.88 -38.65 5.75
C ASN A 413 -4.17 -40.00 5.87
N THR A 414 -3.21 -40.28 4.98
CA THR A 414 -2.23 -41.35 5.20
C THR A 414 -0.86 -40.73 5.50
N ALA A 415 -0.08 -41.41 6.34
CA ALA A 415 1.11 -40.90 7.04
C ALA A 415 2.28 -40.38 6.17
N ARG A 416 2.15 -40.33 4.83
CA ARG A 416 3.22 -39.90 3.92
C ARG A 416 2.81 -38.88 2.84
N GLN A 417 1.51 -38.60 2.64
CA GLN A 417 1.04 -37.55 1.72
C GLN A 417 -0.46 -37.30 1.88
N GLU A 418 -0.89 -36.04 1.88
CA GLU A 418 -2.31 -35.70 1.72
C GLU A 418 -2.71 -35.89 0.25
N PHE A 419 -3.57 -36.86 -0.02
CA PHE A 419 -4.24 -36.97 -1.32
C PHE A 419 -5.76 -36.98 -1.13
N ARG A 420 -6.46 -36.26 -2.00
CA ARG A 420 -7.93 -36.17 -1.96
C ARG A 420 -8.53 -37.21 -2.91
N GLU A 421 -9.43 -38.00 -2.36
CA GLU A 421 -10.24 -38.94 -3.11
C GLU A 421 -11.62 -38.29 -3.34
N TYR A 422 -12.18 -38.43 -4.54
CA TYR A 422 -13.51 -37.92 -4.85
C TYR A 422 -14.48 -39.08 -4.91
N SER A 423 -15.64 -38.89 -4.29
CA SER A 423 -16.81 -39.75 -4.44
C SER A 423 -17.84 -39.10 -5.36
N LEU A 424 -18.60 -39.94 -6.06
CA LEU A 424 -19.68 -39.50 -6.94
C LEU A 424 -21.01 -39.59 -6.18
N ASP A 425 -21.70 -38.45 -6.10
CA ASP A 425 -23.07 -38.35 -5.61
C ASP A 425 -24.01 -38.00 -6.78
N TRP A 426 -25.32 -38.02 -6.53
CA TRP A 426 -26.33 -37.77 -7.57
C TRP A 426 -27.38 -36.78 -7.11
N CYS A 427 -27.77 -35.85 -7.98
CA CYS A 427 -28.83 -34.89 -7.68
C CYS A 427 -29.93 -34.86 -8.75
N ASN A 428 -31.12 -34.44 -8.32
CA ASN A 428 -32.25 -34.16 -9.19
C ASN A 428 -32.19 -32.72 -9.76
N LEU A 429 -33.08 -32.44 -10.70
CA LEU A 429 -33.31 -31.11 -11.31
C LEU A 429 -34.68 -30.53 -10.96
N ALA A 430 -35.40 -31.13 -10.01
CA ALA A 430 -36.74 -30.70 -9.61
C ALA A 430 -36.70 -29.53 -8.63
N ASP A 431 -35.66 -29.45 -7.81
CA ASP A 431 -35.51 -28.41 -6.78
C ASP A 431 -35.30 -27.03 -7.43
N THR A 432 -36.18 -26.08 -7.09
CA THR A 432 -36.13 -24.69 -7.57
C THR A 432 -35.29 -23.78 -6.69
N ASP A 433 -34.88 -24.26 -5.51
CA ASP A 433 -34.10 -23.47 -4.56
C ASP A 433 -32.66 -23.29 -5.06
N HIS A 434 -32.19 -22.05 -5.08
CA HIS A 434 -30.84 -21.70 -5.54
C HIS A 434 -29.72 -22.40 -4.77
N ILE A 435 -29.97 -22.87 -3.56
CA ILE A 435 -29.00 -23.60 -2.74
C ILE A 435 -28.86 -25.06 -3.22
N GLU A 436 -29.93 -25.63 -3.77
CA GLU A 436 -30.04 -27.04 -4.13
C GLU A 436 -29.87 -27.30 -5.62
N LEU A 437 -29.78 -26.25 -6.44
CA LEU A 437 -29.50 -26.35 -7.86
C LEU A 437 -28.09 -26.93 -8.12
N PRO A 438 -27.92 -27.76 -9.16
CA PRO A 438 -26.61 -28.20 -9.60
C PRO A 438 -25.91 -27.14 -10.45
N TYR A 439 -24.61 -26.99 -10.21
CA TYR A 439 -23.78 -26.02 -10.91
C TYR A 439 -22.66 -26.69 -11.69
N LEU A 440 -22.56 -26.39 -12.98
CA LEU A 440 -21.46 -26.89 -13.81
C LEU A 440 -20.15 -26.20 -13.43
N THR A 441 -19.16 -26.99 -13.03
CA THR A 441 -17.84 -26.50 -12.64
C THR A 441 -17.03 -25.97 -13.83
N ASP A 442 -16.11 -25.05 -13.58
CA ASP A 442 -15.07 -24.66 -14.54
C ASP A 442 -13.76 -25.42 -14.21
N PRO A 443 -13.18 -26.19 -15.16
CA PRO A 443 -11.93 -26.90 -14.95
C PRO A 443 -10.74 -25.97 -14.67
N GLY A 444 -10.80 -24.68 -15.04
CA GLY A 444 -9.76 -23.69 -14.73
C GLY A 444 -9.64 -23.33 -13.25
N ASN A 445 -10.67 -23.61 -12.45
CA ASN A 445 -10.84 -23.07 -11.10
C ASN A 445 -10.96 -24.16 -10.00
N GLU A 446 -10.17 -25.24 -10.08
CA GLU A 446 -10.21 -26.38 -9.15
C GLU A 446 -10.18 -25.99 -7.66
N LYS A 447 -9.37 -24.99 -7.29
CA LYS A 447 -9.25 -24.53 -5.89
C LYS A 447 -10.54 -23.91 -5.37
N ILE A 448 -11.27 -23.17 -6.21
CA ILE A 448 -12.56 -22.56 -5.85
C ILE A 448 -13.64 -23.63 -5.79
N ASN A 449 -13.66 -24.57 -6.75
CA ASN A 449 -14.60 -25.69 -6.74
C ASN A 449 -14.50 -26.47 -5.41
N LEU A 450 -13.29 -26.72 -4.90
CA LEU A 450 -13.10 -27.36 -3.59
C LEU A 450 -13.66 -26.57 -2.40
N ILE A 451 -13.61 -25.24 -2.46
CA ILE A 451 -14.16 -24.37 -1.41
C ILE A 451 -15.68 -24.37 -1.49
N LEU A 452 -16.25 -24.18 -2.67
CA LEU A 452 -17.69 -24.15 -2.91
C LEU A 452 -18.35 -25.50 -2.54
N GLU A 453 -17.69 -26.61 -2.84
CA GLU A 453 -18.13 -27.93 -2.42
C GLU A 453 -18.16 -28.08 -0.90
N ALA A 454 -17.12 -27.58 -0.20
CA ALA A 454 -17.07 -27.57 1.27
C ALA A 454 -18.15 -26.68 1.90
N LEU A 455 -18.55 -25.60 1.20
CA LEU A 455 -19.70 -24.77 1.55
C LEU A 455 -21.03 -25.46 1.25
N GLY A 456 -21.04 -26.64 0.62
CA GLY A 456 -22.22 -27.46 0.33
C GLY A 456 -22.95 -27.07 -0.96
N MET A 457 -22.25 -26.48 -1.94
CA MET A 457 -22.78 -26.24 -3.28
C MET A 457 -22.73 -27.56 -4.09
N LYS A 458 -23.81 -27.92 -4.79
CA LYS A 458 -23.87 -29.16 -5.60
C LYS A 458 -23.10 -28.96 -6.92
N LEU A 459 -21.83 -29.37 -6.95
CA LEU A 459 -20.93 -29.16 -8.08
C LEU A 459 -20.87 -30.35 -9.06
N VAL A 460 -21.18 -30.08 -10.33
CA VAL A 460 -21.17 -31.05 -11.43
C VAL A 460 -19.82 -30.99 -12.16
N PRO A 461 -19.14 -32.13 -12.39
CA PRO A 461 -17.84 -32.16 -13.06
C PRO A 461 -17.96 -31.73 -14.53
N ALA A 462 -17.19 -30.72 -14.93
CA ALA A 462 -17.11 -30.33 -16.32
C ALA A 462 -16.39 -31.38 -17.18
N SER A 463 -17.00 -31.65 -18.33
CA SER A 463 -16.40 -32.39 -19.44
C SER A 463 -17.03 -31.90 -20.75
N ALA A 464 -16.37 -32.14 -21.89
CA ALA A 464 -16.91 -31.74 -23.18
C ALA A 464 -18.33 -32.30 -23.43
N LYS A 465 -18.59 -33.55 -23.02
CA LYS A 465 -19.93 -34.15 -23.09
C LYS A 465 -20.91 -33.48 -22.13
N MET A 466 -20.50 -33.20 -20.90
CA MET A 466 -21.37 -32.57 -19.92
C MET A 466 -21.79 -31.16 -20.34
N HIS A 467 -20.90 -30.40 -20.98
CA HIS A 467 -21.24 -29.08 -21.52
C HIS A 467 -22.29 -29.16 -22.64
N ASN A 468 -22.19 -30.14 -23.54
CA ASN A 468 -23.22 -30.38 -24.56
C ASN A 468 -24.58 -30.74 -23.94
N ILE A 469 -24.56 -31.62 -22.93
CA ILE A 469 -25.76 -31.98 -22.15
C ILE A 469 -26.36 -30.74 -21.48
N TRP A 470 -25.52 -29.89 -20.87
CA TRP A 470 -25.94 -28.66 -20.19
C TRP A 470 -26.63 -27.69 -21.15
N LYS A 471 -26.06 -27.48 -22.34
CA LYS A 471 -26.64 -26.64 -23.40
C LYS A 471 -27.98 -27.18 -23.90
N ASP A 472 -28.12 -28.50 -24.03
CA ASP A 472 -29.37 -29.13 -24.43
C ASP A 472 -30.45 -29.05 -23.33
N MET A 473 -30.05 -29.11 -22.06
CA MET A 473 -30.96 -28.85 -20.92
C MET A 473 -31.48 -27.41 -20.93
N GLN A 474 -30.60 -26.42 -21.16
CA GLN A 474 -31.01 -25.02 -21.32
C GLN A 474 -31.97 -24.86 -22.50
N SER A 475 -31.68 -25.52 -23.62
CA SER A 475 -32.56 -25.54 -24.80
C SER A 475 -33.92 -26.22 -24.54
N ALA A 476 -34.01 -27.07 -23.51
CA ALA A 476 -35.26 -27.71 -23.08
C ALA A 476 -36.11 -26.80 -22.18
N GLY A 477 -35.61 -25.62 -21.80
CA GLY A 477 -36.26 -24.70 -20.84
C GLY A 477 -35.96 -25.02 -19.38
N ILE A 478 -34.90 -25.78 -19.09
CA ILE A 478 -34.48 -26.10 -17.72
C ILE A 478 -33.47 -25.06 -17.25
N GLU A 479 -33.74 -24.44 -16.11
CA GLU A 479 -32.81 -23.53 -15.44
C GLU A 479 -31.64 -24.33 -14.86
N VAL A 480 -30.53 -24.38 -15.60
CA VAL A 480 -29.24 -24.90 -15.14
C VAL A 480 -28.21 -23.80 -15.17
N LYS A 481 -27.41 -23.69 -14.11
CA LYS A 481 -26.44 -22.61 -13.92
C LYS A 481 -25.01 -23.16 -14.00
N GLU A 482 -24.08 -22.30 -14.40
CA GLU A 482 -22.65 -22.59 -14.36
C GLU A 482 -22.04 -21.87 -13.16
N VAL A 483 -20.90 -22.36 -12.68
CA VAL A 483 -20.12 -21.66 -11.65
C VAL A 483 -19.54 -20.40 -12.27
N SER A 484 -20.10 -19.26 -11.90
CA SER A 484 -19.64 -17.93 -12.29
C SER A 484 -19.62 -17.03 -11.06
N PRO A 485 -18.92 -15.89 -11.12
CA PRO A 485 -18.90 -14.95 -10.00
C PRO A 485 -20.31 -14.55 -9.53
N ALA A 486 -21.23 -14.29 -10.47
CA ALA A 486 -22.62 -13.94 -10.18
C ALA A 486 -23.39 -15.06 -9.46
N THR A 487 -23.27 -16.31 -9.93
CA THR A 487 -23.99 -17.43 -9.33
C THR A 487 -23.47 -17.78 -7.94
N VAL A 488 -22.16 -17.62 -7.71
CA VAL A 488 -21.57 -17.77 -6.38
C VAL A 488 -22.02 -16.66 -5.42
N ARG A 489 -22.11 -15.40 -5.88
CA ARG A 489 -22.65 -14.29 -5.07
C ARG A 489 -24.08 -14.57 -4.60
N MET A 490 -24.96 -14.97 -5.53
CA MET A 490 -26.35 -15.34 -5.20
C MET A 490 -26.41 -16.51 -4.20
N PHE A 491 -25.57 -17.53 -4.39
CA PHE A 491 -25.50 -18.68 -3.48
C PHE A 491 -25.07 -18.27 -2.07
N LEU A 492 -24.04 -17.43 -1.94
CA LEU A 492 -23.54 -16.96 -0.66
C LEU A 492 -24.51 -16.02 0.05
N GLN A 493 -25.27 -15.20 -0.68
CA GLN A 493 -26.32 -14.34 -0.11
C GLN A 493 -27.52 -15.15 0.40
N ALA A 494 -27.89 -16.22 -0.30
CA ALA A 494 -29.03 -17.06 0.07
C ALA A 494 -28.71 -18.06 1.20
N LYS A 495 -27.46 -18.53 1.29
CA LYS A 495 -27.07 -19.58 2.23
C LYS A 495 -26.55 -19.01 3.57
N PRO A 496 -27.06 -19.47 4.72
CA PRO A 496 -26.49 -19.11 6.01
C PRO A 496 -25.10 -19.77 6.16
N ILE A 497 -24.08 -18.98 6.49
CA ILE A 497 -22.66 -19.40 6.50
C ILE A 497 -22.18 -19.85 7.89
N ASN A 498 -23.04 -19.77 8.91
CA ASN A 498 -22.75 -20.34 10.23
C ASN A 498 -22.55 -21.87 10.13
N ASP A 499 -21.58 -22.40 10.89
CA ASP A 499 -21.46 -23.85 11.01
C ASP A 499 -22.58 -24.35 11.95
N PRO A 500 -23.56 -25.13 11.47
CA PRO A 500 -24.69 -25.58 12.27
C PRO A 500 -24.27 -26.50 13.43
N ASN A 501 -23.04 -27.02 13.45
CA ASN A 501 -22.53 -27.79 14.58
C ASN A 501 -21.96 -26.90 15.70
N LEU A 502 -21.69 -25.62 15.43
CA LEU A 502 -21.02 -24.70 16.36
C LEU A 502 -21.94 -23.58 16.86
N THR A 503 -22.84 -23.06 16.01
CA THR A 503 -23.68 -21.90 16.36
C THR A 503 -24.89 -21.75 15.42
N ASP A 504 -26.05 -21.43 16.00
CA ASP A 504 -27.28 -21.08 15.27
C ASP A 504 -27.42 -19.57 14.99
N ALA A 505 -26.52 -18.73 15.52
CA ALA A 505 -26.56 -17.28 15.30
C ALA A 505 -26.18 -16.92 13.84
N ASP A 506 -26.87 -15.93 13.26
CA ASP A 506 -26.49 -15.34 11.96
C ASP A 506 -25.27 -14.40 12.15
N LEU A 507 -24.65 -13.98 11.03
CA LEU A 507 -23.55 -13.04 11.03
C LEU A 507 -23.95 -11.74 11.75
N PRO A 508 -23.06 -11.15 12.58
CA PRO A 508 -21.60 -11.28 12.59
C PRO A 508 -21.05 -12.45 13.45
N LEU A 509 -20.12 -13.25 12.90
CA LEU A 509 -19.49 -14.40 13.59
C LEU A 509 -17.98 -14.46 13.36
N ASP A 510 -17.23 -14.97 14.34
CA ASP A 510 -15.81 -15.30 14.16
C ASP A 510 -15.62 -16.26 12.99
N VAL A 511 -14.67 -15.99 12.09
CA VAL A 511 -14.43 -16.79 10.87
C VAL A 511 -14.24 -18.28 11.19
N THR A 512 -13.65 -18.63 12.33
CA THR A 512 -13.46 -20.03 12.76
C THR A 512 -14.75 -20.76 13.06
N LYS A 513 -15.83 -20.05 13.39
CA LYS A 513 -17.18 -20.57 13.65
C LYS A 513 -18.07 -20.58 12.40
N THR A 514 -17.53 -20.16 11.25
CA THR A 514 -18.21 -20.16 9.96
C THR A 514 -17.73 -21.31 9.07
N LEU A 515 -18.52 -21.65 8.04
CA LEU A 515 -18.14 -22.64 7.04
C LEU A 515 -16.92 -22.24 6.19
N ILE A 516 -16.54 -20.94 6.18
CA ILE A 516 -15.35 -20.43 5.48
C ILE A 516 -14.05 -20.78 6.23
N ARG A 517 -14.10 -20.89 7.57
CA ARG A 517 -13.05 -21.35 8.51
C ARG A 517 -11.76 -20.54 8.59
N ASP A 518 -11.24 -20.02 7.48
CA ASP A 518 -9.96 -19.32 7.44
C ASP A 518 -9.91 -18.13 6.47
N GLU A 519 -9.01 -17.20 6.76
CA GLU A 519 -8.83 -15.95 6.00
C GLU A 519 -8.45 -16.21 4.54
N LYS A 520 -7.62 -17.23 4.26
CA LYS A 520 -7.18 -17.53 2.89
C LYS A 520 -8.33 -18.03 2.02
N THR A 521 -9.27 -18.76 2.60
CA THR A 521 -10.49 -19.20 1.91
C THR A 521 -11.40 -18.01 1.62
N CYS A 522 -11.55 -17.09 2.59
CA CYS A 522 -12.28 -15.83 2.39
C CYS A 522 -11.67 -14.98 1.25
N THR A 523 -10.35 -14.79 1.24
CA THR A 523 -9.66 -14.02 0.17
C THR A 523 -9.89 -14.63 -1.20
N LYS A 524 -9.79 -15.96 -1.34
CA LYS A 524 -10.00 -16.62 -2.63
C LYS A 524 -11.44 -16.52 -3.12
N LEU A 525 -12.41 -16.69 -2.22
CA LEU A 525 -13.83 -16.52 -2.56
C LEU A 525 -14.11 -15.08 -3.00
N LEU A 526 -13.56 -14.10 -2.29
CA LEU A 526 -13.70 -12.69 -2.63
C LEU A 526 -13.04 -12.37 -3.98
N GLU A 527 -11.80 -12.84 -4.20
CA GLU A 527 -11.08 -12.72 -5.47
C GLU A 527 -11.92 -13.30 -6.63
N PHE A 528 -12.52 -14.48 -6.45
CA PHE A 528 -13.37 -15.10 -7.47
C PHE A 528 -14.68 -14.33 -7.70
N CYS A 529 -15.37 -13.91 -6.63
CA CYS A 529 -16.63 -13.15 -6.74
C CYS A 529 -16.44 -11.77 -7.39
N LEU A 530 -15.25 -11.18 -7.28
CA LEU A 530 -14.91 -9.89 -7.86
C LEU A 530 -14.25 -9.99 -9.25
N ASN A 531 -13.84 -11.18 -9.69
CA ASN A 531 -13.21 -11.42 -11.00
C ASN A 531 -14.27 -11.53 -12.12
N ASP A 532 -15.06 -10.48 -12.28
CA ASP A 532 -16.15 -10.38 -13.25
C ASP A 532 -15.90 -9.14 -14.14
N SER A 533 -15.72 -9.39 -15.44
CA SER A 533 -15.24 -8.38 -16.40
C SER A 533 -16.16 -7.17 -16.55
N HIS A 534 -17.44 -7.31 -16.20
CA HIS A 534 -18.45 -6.26 -16.30
C HIS A 534 -18.74 -5.54 -14.98
N MET A 535 -17.98 -5.82 -13.90
CA MET A 535 -18.23 -5.21 -12.58
C MET A 535 -18.18 -3.69 -12.55
N LYS A 536 -17.28 -3.08 -13.34
CA LYS A 536 -17.15 -1.61 -13.37
C LYS A 536 -18.27 -0.93 -14.15
N GLU A 537 -18.78 -1.57 -15.20
CA GLU A 537 -19.93 -1.07 -15.96
C GLU A 537 -21.22 -1.21 -15.14
N ASN A 538 -21.41 -2.36 -14.46
CA ASN A 538 -22.58 -2.62 -13.63
C ASN A 538 -22.63 -1.80 -12.32
N ALA A 539 -21.52 -1.20 -11.88
CA ALA A 539 -21.48 -0.36 -10.68
C ALA A 539 -22.26 0.94 -10.85
N GLU A 540 -22.40 1.44 -12.08
CA GLU A 540 -23.22 2.62 -12.40
C GLU A 540 -24.72 2.28 -12.43
N ASP A 541 -25.07 1.03 -12.77
CA ASP A 541 -26.46 0.58 -12.93
C ASP A 541 -27.08 0.02 -11.63
N ASP A 542 -26.32 -0.67 -10.78
CA ASP A 542 -26.78 -1.19 -9.47
C ASP A 542 -25.68 -1.13 -8.39
N PRO A 543 -25.60 -0.04 -7.59
CA PRO A 543 -24.60 0.12 -6.55
C PRO A 543 -24.82 -0.81 -5.33
N THR A 544 -25.99 -1.46 -5.22
CA THR A 544 -26.33 -2.36 -4.10
C THR A 544 -26.10 -3.84 -4.43
N MET A 545 -25.59 -4.16 -5.62
CA MET A 545 -25.46 -5.54 -6.11
C MET A 545 -24.62 -6.46 -5.20
N LEU A 546 -23.68 -5.87 -4.44
CA LEU A 546 -22.80 -6.59 -3.51
C LEU A 546 -23.27 -6.52 -2.04
N ASP A 547 -24.36 -5.81 -1.76
CA ASP A 547 -24.92 -5.72 -0.41
C ASP A 547 -25.46 -7.08 0.05
N GLY A 548 -25.33 -7.34 1.35
CA GLY A 548 -25.71 -8.62 1.95
C GLY A 548 -24.70 -9.74 1.72
N LEU A 549 -23.65 -9.54 0.91
CA LEU A 549 -22.65 -10.57 0.66
C LEU A 549 -21.79 -10.82 1.92
N PRO A 550 -21.76 -12.06 2.46
CA PRO A 550 -21.11 -12.39 3.74
C PRO A 550 -19.60 -12.64 3.60
N LEU A 551 -18.86 -11.74 2.98
CA LEU A 551 -17.41 -11.87 2.76
C LEU A 551 -16.60 -10.69 3.33
N LEU A 552 -17.24 -9.81 4.11
CA LEU A 552 -16.55 -8.69 4.74
C LEU A 552 -15.85 -9.16 6.02
N LEU A 553 -14.56 -9.46 5.90
CA LEU A 553 -13.73 -9.74 7.07
C LEU A 553 -13.21 -8.45 7.69
N THR A 554 -13.43 -8.28 8.99
CA THR A 554 -12.90 -7.18 9.80
C THR A 554 -11.72 -7.62 10.65
N LYS A 555 -11.03 -6.65 11.26
CA LYS A 555 -9.76 -6.92 11.96
C LYS A 555 -9.91 -7.80 13.21
N ASP A 556 -11.07 -7.74 13.87
CA ASP A 556 -11.47 -8.62 14.98
C ASP A 556 -11.67 -10.09 14.56
N LYS A 557 -11.40 -10.43 13.28
CA LYS A 557 -11.57 -11.75 12.68
C LYS A 557 -13.03 -12.22 12.67
N VAL A 558 -13.96 -11.26 12.66
CA VAL A 558 -15.39 -11.49 12.55
C VAL A 558 -15.83 -11.28 11.09
N LEU A 559 -16.52 -12.25 10.53
CA LEU A 559 -17.13 -12.17 9.22
C LEU A 559 -18.45 -11.40 9.31
N ARG A 560 -18.63 -10.41 8.44
CA ARG A 560 -19.82 -9.55 8.37
C ARG A 560 -20.38 -9.54 6.94
N LYS A 561 -21.62 -9.07 6.79
CA LYS A 561 -22.23 -8.81 5.48
C LYS A 561 -21.76 -7.44 4.97
N PHE A 562 -21.48 -7.34 3.68
CA PHE A 562 -21.24 -6.06 3.01
C PHE A 562 -22.50 -5.20 3.05
N ASN A 563 -22.33 -3.89 3.28
CA ASN A 563 -23.41 -2.92 3.34
C ASN A 563 -22.92 -1.54 2.89
N SER A 564 -23.42 -1.07 1.76
CA SER A 564 -23.11 0.22 1.13
C SER A 564 -23.58 1.43 1.96
N GLU A 565 -24.58 1.28 2.83
CA GLU A 565 -25.04 2.33 3.74
C GLU A 565 -24.12 2.50 4.96
N SER A 566 -23.32 1.47 5.28
CA SER A 566 -22.40 1.49 6.43
C SER A 566 -21.01 0.94 6.09
N PRO A 567 -20.26 1.61 5.20
CA PRO A 567 -18.93 1.17 4.79
C PRO A 567 -17.99 1.04 5.98
N LYS A 568 -17.13 0.02 5.92
CA LYS A 568 -16.03 -0.14 6.89
C LYS A 568 -14.79 0.57 6.39
N LEU A 569 -14.00 1.08 7.33
CA LEU A 569 -12.76 1.77 7.00
C LEU A 569 -11.69 0.76 6.62
N ILE A 570 -10.87 1.06 5.61
CA ILE A 570 -9.71 0.24 5.26
C ILE A 570 -8.44 1.07 5.28
N SER A 571 -7.38 0.47 5.81
CA SER A 571 -6.06 1.08 5.82
C SER A 571 -4.99 0.01 5.90
N ARG A 572 -3.87 0.24 5.21
CA ARG A 572 -2.64 -0.56 5.37
C ARG A 572 -2.10 -0.53 6.80
N PHE A 573 -2.49 0.49 7.57
CA PHE A 573 -2.05 0.73 8.93
C PHE A 573 -3.17 0.46 9.95
N GLU A 574 -4.08 -0.46 9.64
CA GLU A 574 -5.16 -0.92 10.54
C GLU A 574 -4.68 -1.29 11.95
N THR A 575 -3.43 -1.72 12.11
CA THR A 575 -2.80 -2.06 13.40
C THR A 575 -2.60 -0.86 14.33
N LEU A 576 -2.71 0.37 13.81
CA LEU A 576 -2.65 1.60 14.61
C LEU A 576 -3.87 1.81 15.48
N PHE A 577 -5.03 1.32 15.04
CA PHE A 577 -6.34 1.65 15.60
C PHE A 577 -6.84 0.57 16.56
N PHE A 578 -5.99 0.17 17.52
CA PHE A 578 -6.36 -0.88 18.49
C PHE A 578 -7.56 -0.45 19.36
N GLY A 579 -8.49 -1.38 19.58
CA GLY A 579 -9.77 -1.11 20.25
C GLY A 579 -10.92 -0.63 19.33
N TYR A 580 -10.65 -0.45 18.03
CA TYR A 580 -11.66 -0.18 17.00
C TYR A 580 -11.68 -1.25 15.91
N GLU A 581 -11.25 -2.48 16.21
CA GLU A 581 -11.05 -3.54 15.22
C GLU A 581 -12.34 -3.91 14.44
N ASP A 582 -13.53 -3.66 15.01
CA ASP A 582 -14.85 -3.89 14.40
C ASP A 582 -15.24 -2.85 13.32
N LYS A 583 -14.56 -1.69 13.33
CA LYS A 583 -14.75 -0.60 12.38
C LYS A 583 -13.87 -0.71 11.15
N PHE A 584 -12.77 -1.49 11.25
CA PHE A 584 -11.81 -1.67 10.18
C PHE A 584 -11.99 -3.00 9.44
N ALA A 585 -12.07 -2.93 8.12
CA ALA A 585 -11.98 -4.08 7.22
C ALA A 585 -10.52 -4.58 7.17
N ASP A 586 -10.32 -5.90 7.20
CA ASP A 586 -8.98 -6.50 7.16
C ASP A 586 -8.31 -6.21 5.81
N HIS A 587 -7.20 -5.47 5.84
CA HIS A 587 -6.52 -5.01 4.64
C HIS A 587 -5.94 -6.16 3.80
N SER A 588 -5.55 -7.26 4.43
CA SER A 588 -4.94 -8.39 3.71
C SER A 588 -5.93 -9.12 2.80
N VAL A 589 -7.21 -9.14 3.22
CA VAL A 589 -8.31 -9.78 2.50
C VAL A 589 -9.01 -8.79 1.56
N ASN A 590 -9.37 -7.60 2.05
CA ASN A 590 -10.20 -6.66 1.30
C ASN A 590 -9.39 -5.60 0.54
N GLY A 591 -8.14 -5.33 0.95
CA GLY A 591 -7.37 -4.17 0.50
C GLY A 591 -6.77 -4.25 -0.89
N LYS A 592 -6.86 -5.42 -1.55
CA LYS A 592 -6.36 -5.63 -2.92
C LYS A 592 -7.39 -5.27 -3.99
N HIS A 593 -8.63 -4.99 -3.60
CA HIS A 593 -9.76 -4.90 -4.51
C HIS A 593 -10.31 -3.47 -4.58
N SER A 594 -9.85 -2.69 -5.57
CA SER A 594 -10.35 -1.33 -5.82
C SER A 594 -11.86 -1.29 -6.11
N VAL A 595 -12.43 -2.42 -6.53
CA VAL A 595 -13.87 -2.56 -6.81
C VAL A 595 -14.70 -2.33 -5.54
N LEU A 596 -14.22 -2.72 -4.36
CA LEU A 596 -14.95 -2.52 -3.10
C LEU A 596 -15.12 -1.04 -2.74
N GLU A 597 -14.19 -0.19 -3.17
CA GLU A 597 -14.27 1.26 -3.02
C GLU A 597 -15.29 1.86 -4.00
N THR A 598 -15.33 1.36 -5.23
CA THR A 598 -16.29 1.80 -6.26
C THR A 598 -17.75 1.58 -5.82
N PHE A 599 -18.05 0.47 -5.14
CA PHE A 599 -19.38 0.15 -4.62
C PHE A 599 -19.68 0.75 -3.23
N ASN A 600 -18.82 1.65 -2.71
CA ASN A 600 -18.96 2.24 -1.37
C ASN A 600 -19.14 1.21 -0.23
N LEU A 601 -18.55 0.02 -0.36
CA LEU A 601 -18.60 -1.01 0.67
C LEU A 601 -17.49 -0.85 1.71
N VAL A 602 -16.39 -0.26 1.25
CA VAL A 602 -15.19 -0.02 2.02
C VAL A 602 -14.71 1.38 1.71
N GLU A 603 -14.45 2.17 2.75
CA GLU A 603 -13.98 3.54 2.62
C GLU A 603 -12.49 3.61 2.98
N GLN A 604 -11.67 4.18 2.09
CA GLN A 604 -10.26 4.43 2.38
C GLN A 604 -10.14 5.42 3.54
N LEU A 605 -9.33 5.06 4.54
CA LEU A 605 -9.13 5.91 5.70
C LEU A 605 -8.40 7.21 5.31
N THR A 606 -9.12 8.33 5.33
CA THR A 606 -8.53 9.65 5.17
C THR A 606 -7.92 10.16 6.48
N LEU A 607 -6.91 11.03 6.38
CA LEU A 607 -6.26 11.60 7.57
C LEU A 607 -7.26 12.32 8.50
N PRO A 608 -8.18 13.19 8.05
CA PRO A 608 -9.11 13.87 8.96
C PRO A 608 -9.99 12.89 9.73
N ARG A 609 -10.45 11.82 9.09
CA ARG A 609 -11.30 10.79 9.72
C ARG A 609 -10.50 9.90 10.68
N SER A 610 -9.21 9.69 10.41
CA SER A 610 -8.32 8.95 11.32
C SER A 610 -8.13 9.66 12.67
N VAL A 611 -8.19 10.99 12.71
CA VAL A 611 -7.93 11.80 13.91
C VAL A 611 -8.93 11.52 15.03
N GLU A 612 -10.20 11.23 14.68
CA GLU A 612 -11.26 10.88 15.63
C GLU A 612 -10.90 9.62 16.46
N TYR A 613 -10.21 8.68 15.83
CA TYR A 613 -9.78 7.42 16.48
C TYR A 613 -8.38 7.53 17.10
N LEU A 614 -7.47 8.31 16.49
CA LEU A 614 -6.10 8.47 16.98
C LEU A 614 -6.04 9.27 18.29
N LYS A 615 -6.85 10.34 18.45
CA LYS A 615 -6.81 11.20 19.65
C LYS A 615 -7.06 10.42 20.95
N PRO A 616 -8.13 9.59 21.07
CA PRO A 616 -8.36 8.75 22.25
C PRO A 616 -7.22 7.73 22.50
N ILE A 617 -6.68 7.14 21.43
CA ILE A 617 -5.59 6.16 21.52
C ILE A 617 -4.31 6.82 22.07
N VAL A 618 -3.95 7.99 21.56
CA VAL A 618 -2.82 8.78 22.05
C VAL A 618 -3.00 9.10 23.53
N GLN A 619 -4.17 9.60 23.93
CA GLN A 619 -4.46 9.91 25.33
C GLN A 619 -4.32 8.68 26.25
N SER A 620 -4.86 7.53 25.84
CA SER A 620 -4.74 6.27 26.59
C SER A 620 -3.28 5.80 26.73
N LEU A 621 -2.49 5.90 25.66
CA LEU A 621 -1.07 5.54 25.72
C LEU A 621 -0.25 6.49 26.60
N LEU A 622 -0.58 7.79 26.59
CA LEU A 622 0.10 8.80 27.40
C LEU A 622 -0.18 8.63 28.91
N GLN A 623 -1.36 8.15 29.30
CA GLN A 623 -1.68 7.82 30.70
C GLN A 623 -0.75 6.75 31.30
N SER A 624 -0.14 5.91 30.45
CA SER A 624 0.79 4.86 30.87
C SER A 624 2.27 5.30 30.88
N CYS A 625 2.56 6.58 30.57
CA CYS A 625 3.91 7.11 30.46
C CYS A 625 4.26 7.99 31.66
N GLU A 626 5.54 7.94 32.07
CA GLU A 626 6.07 8.83 33.09
C GLU A 626 6.23 10.26 32.53
N VAL A 627 5.89 11.27 33.34
CA VAL A 627 6.08 12.68 33.00
C VAL A 627 7.40 13.14 33.61
N ASP A 628 8.28 13.71 32.80
CA ASP A 628 9.54 14.27 33.25
C ASP A 628 9.29 15.52 34.11
N PRO A 629 9.78 15.55 35.37
CA PRO A 629 9.48 16.64 36.31
C PRO A 629 10.12 17.98 35.94
N ASP A 630 11.19 17.98 35.13
CA ASP A 630 11.94 19.19 34.76
C ASP A 630 11.32 19.88 33.52
N SER A 631 10.81 19.10 32.57
CA SER A 631 10.26 19.59 31.30
C SER A 631 8.73 19.52 31.19
N GLY A 632 8.06 18.74 32.04
CA GLY A 632 6.62 18.47 31.95
C GLY A 632 6.21 17.61 30.73
N LEU A 633 7.19 17.01 30.04
CA LEU A 633 6.98 16.21 28.83
C LEU A 633 6.99 14.70 29.13
N TYR A 634 6.33 13.91 28.28
CA TYR A 634 6.23 12.47 28.46
C TYR A 634 7.53 11.75 28.06
N VAL A 635 8.01 10.89 28.95
CA VAL A 635 9.17 10.02 28.71
C VAL A 635 8.75 8.82 27.86
N ARG A 636 9.61 8.48 26.90
CA ARG A 636 9.31 7.45 25.90
C ARG A 636 9.23 6.04 26.49
N ASN A 637 8.07 5.39 26.38
CA ASN A 637 7.91 3.95 26.65
C ASN A 637 8.16 3.11 25.39
N SER A 638 8.69 1.89 25.55
CA SER A 638 8.91 0.90 24.50
C SER A 638 7.65 0.54 23.67
N LYS A 639 6.48 0.44 24.32
CA LYS A 639 5.19 0.16 23.64
C LYS A 639 4.76 1.34 22.76
N LEU A 640 4.85 2.55 23.31
CA LEU A 640 4.55 3.79 22.59
C LEU A 640 5.51 4.03 21.42
N LEU A 641 6.80 3.68 21.57
CA LEU A 641 7.79 3.76 20.49
C LEU A 641 7.40 2.89 19.29
N LYS A 642 6.94 1.66 19.50
CA LYS A 642 6.50 0.78 18.40
C LYS A 642 5.29 1.36 17.69
N TRP A 643 4.31 1.82 18.44
CA TRP A 643 3.10 2.45 17.89
C TRP A 643 3.42 3.76 17.14
N LEU A 644 4.30 4.61 17.67
CA LEU A 644 4.73 5.85 17.03
C LEU A 644 5.44 5.60 15.69
N LYS A 645 6.22 4.52 15.55
CA LYS A 645 6.85 4.18 14.26
C LYS A 645 5.79 3.92 13.19
N GLU A 646 4.79 3.10 13.52
CA GLU A 646 3.68 2.81 12.62
C GLU A 646 2.87 4.09 12.32
N LEU A 647 2.69 4.98 13.32
CA LEU A 647 1.93 6.22 13.13
C LEU A 647 2.66 7.14 12.15
N TRP A 648 3.95 7.36 12.38
CA TRP A 648 4.74 8.19 11.49
C TRP A 648 4.86 7.56 10.10
N TRP A 649 4.89 6.23 9.99
CA TRP A 649 4.81 5.56 8.69
C TRP A 649 3.48 5.82 7.97
N PHE A 650 2.35 5.76 8.69
CA PHE A 650 1.04 6.16 8.17
C PHE A 650 1.02 7.62 7.71
N LEU A 651 1.47 8.56 8.54
CA LEU A 651 1.52 9.99 8.21
C LEU A 651 2.39 10.25 6.97
N THR A 652 3.55 9.59 6.87
CA THR A 652 4.41 9.70 5.68
C THR A 652 3.77 9.15 4.41
N SER A 653 2.92 8.14 4.52
CA SER A 653 2.21 7.56 3.38
C SER A 653 1.00 8.37 2.94
N ALA A 654 0.40 9.13 3.87
CA ALA A 654 -0.77 9.98 3.62
C ALA A 654 -0.40 11.34 3.00
N ILE A 655 0.86 11.78 3.16
CA ILE A 655 1.40 13.01 2.55
C ILE A 655 2.01 12.66 1.19
N THR A 656 1.66 13.39 0.13
CA THR A 656 2.28 13.24 -1.20
C THR A 656 3.39 14.28 -1.39
N PHE A 657 4.58 13.83 -1.80
CA PHE A 657 5.72 14.71 -2.11
C PHE A 657 5.53 15.35 -3.51
N GLU A 658 5.98 16.60 -3.68
CA GLU A 658 5.69 17.55 -4.78
C GLU A 658 6.13 17.15 -6.22
N THR A 659 6.08 15.88 -6.63
CA THR A 659 6.65 15.42 -7.92
C THR A 659 5.66 14.99 -9.00
N SER A 660 4.37 15.31 -8.92
CA SER A 660 3.48 15.16 -10.09
C SER A 660 2.47 16.30 -10.16
N ILE A 661 2.15 16.78 -11.36
CA ILE A 661 1.19 17.86 -11.61
C ILE A 661 -0.18 17.18 -11.78
N GLY A 662 -1.17 17.53 -10.96
CA GLY A 662 -2.54 17.00 -11.04
C GLY A 662 -3.42 17.39 -9.84
N ASP A 663 -4.56 18.02 -10.16
CA ASP A 663 -5.53 18.77 -9.33
C ASP A 663 -6.39 17.96 -8.33
N GLU A 664 -5.80 17.34 -7.32
CA GLU A 664 -6.56 16.93 -6.12
C GLU A 664 -5.98 17.56 -4.86
N LYS A 665 -6.83 18.02 -3.93
CA LYS A 665 -6.45 18.71 -2.67
C LYS A 665 -5.42 17.88 -1.90
N ARG A 666 -4.14 18.21 -2.06
CA ARG A 666 -3.03 17.49 -1.42
C ARG A 666 -2.91 17.92 0.03
N LEU A 667 -2.95 16.94 0.93
CA LEU A 667 -2.66 17.17 2.35
C LEU A 667 -1.17 17.50 2.50
N THR A 668 -0.89 18.67 3.04
CA THR A 668 0.45 19.15 3.37
C THR A 668 0.78 18.83 4.83
N LEU A 669 2.07 18.88 5.20
CA LEU A 669 2.49 18.77 6.61
C LEU A 669 1.83 19.80 7.53
N ARG A 670 1.44 20.95 6.97
CA ARG A 670 0.69 21.99 7.69
C ARG A 670 -0.69 21.51 8.12
N ASP A 671 -1.41 20.79 7.25
CA ASP A 671 -2.73 20.22 7.56
C ASP A 671 -2.62 19.14 8.66
N VAL A 672 -1.56 18.33 8.64
CA VAL A 672 -1.27 17.35 9.70
C VAL A 672 -1.01 18.06 11.04
N ARG A 673 -0.25 19.15 11.03
CA ARG A 673 0.05 19.95 12.23
C ARG A 673 -1.20 20.58 12.81
N GLU A 674 -2.14 21.05 11.98
CA GLU A 674 -3.42 21.61 12.45
C GLU A 674 -4.34 20.53 13.02
N LEU A 675 -4.43 19.36 12.39
CA LEU A 675 -5.31 18.27 12.83
C LEU A 675 -4.85 17.60 14.15
N LEU A 676 -3.53 17.51 14.36
CA LEU A 676 -2.91 16.84 15.50
C LEU A 676 -2.10 17.80 16.40
N SER A 677 -2.43 19.10 16.38
CA SER A 677 -1.71 20.17 17.10
C SER A 677 -1.45 19.86 18.58
N ASP A 678 -2.46 19.34 19.26
CA ASP A 678 -2.45 19.10 20.71
C ASP A 678 -1.94 17.70 21.11
N CYS A 679 -1.49 16.89 20.15
CA CYS A 679 -1.05 15.52 20.40
C CYS A 679 0.47 15.46 20.65
N TYR A 680 0.89 14.81 21.74
CA TYR A 680 2.30 14.57 22.09
C TYR A 680 2.89 13.40 21.26
N ILE A 681 3.06 13.61 19.96
CA ILE A 681 3.49 12.56 19.02
C ILE A 681 4.88 12.81 18.41
N LEU A 682 5.49 13.97 18.66
CA LEU A 682 6.77 14.38 18.07
C LEU A 682 7.95 13.95 18.95
N PRO A 683 8.80 13.00 18.50
CA PRO A 683 9.94 12.56 19.29
C PRO A 683 11.10 13.55 19.24
N VAL A 684 11.51 14.00 20.41
CA VAL A 684 12.58 14.97 20.60
C VAL A 684 13.56 14.48 21.64
N VAL A 685 14.77 15.01 21.62
CA VAL A 685 15.82 14.72 22.60
C VAL A 685 16.17 16.01 23.31
N HIS A 686 16.23 15.97 24.62
CA HIS A 686 16.79 17.05 25.41
C HIS A 686 18.33 16.96 25.31
N PRO A 687 19.04 17.93 24.70
CA PRO A 687 20.47 17.76 24.43
C PRO A 687 21.33 17.66 25.69
N ARG A 688 20.99 18.41 26.75
CA ARG A 688 21.75 18.42 28.01
C ARG A 688 21.58 17.14 28.85
N LEU A 689 20.35 16.66 28.98
CA LEU A 689 20.01 15.49 29.80
C LEU A 689 20.08 14.17 29.00
N ASN A 690 20.26 14.27 27.67
CA ASN A 690 20.18 13.16 26.72
C ASN A 690 18.92 12.28 26.90
N LYS A 691 17.82 12.90 27.35
CA LYS A 691 16.52 12.23 27.57
C LYS A 691 15.69 12.29 26.28
N HIS A 692 15.05 11.17 25.93
CA HIS A 692 14.12 11.10 24.79
C HIS A 692 12.70 11.38 25.28
N LEU A 693 12.12 12.46 24.78
CA LEU A 693 10.83 13.02 25.20
C LEU A 693 9.87 13.12 24.01
N LEU A 694 8.60 13.35 24.31
CA LEU A 694 7.56 13.62 23.31
C LEU A 694 7.04 15.05 23.47
N GLN A 695 6.97 15.76 22.34
CA GLN A 695 6.47 17.12 22.25
C GLN A 695 5.21 17.20 21.37
N THR A 696 4.45 18.28 21.52
CA THR A 696 3.30 18.58 20.66
C THR A 696 3.72 18.97 19.25
N MET A 697 2.82 18.75 18.28
CA MET A 697 3.04 19.18 16.89
C MET A 697 3.01 20.71 16.75
N LYS A 698 2.29 21.41 17.64
CA LYS A 698 2.23 22.88 17.68
C LYS A 698 3.60 23.51 17.93
N ASP A 699 4.43 22.86 18.73
CA ASP A 699 5.73 23.38 19.14
C ASP A 699 6.87 22.99 18.18
N MET A 700 6.56 22.39 17.01
CA MET A 700 7.54 22.11 15.93
C MET A 700 8.49 23.28 15.61
N PRO A 701 8.02 24.54 15.46
CA PRO A 701 8.89 25.68 15.15
C PRO A 701 9.86 26.06 16.27
N SER A 702 9.74 25.47 17.47
CA SER A 702 10.66 25.67 18.59
C SER A 702 11.76 24.58 18.68
N ILE A 703 11.70 23.56 17.82
CA ILE A 703 12.60 22.41 17.85
C ILE A 703 13.70 22.58 16.81
N ILE A 704 14.93 22.32 17.23
CA ILE A 704 16.11 22.35 16.35
C ILE A 704 16.12 21.08 15.50
N PRO A 705 16.37 21.17 14.18
CA PRO A 705 16.54 20.01 13.31
C PRO A 705 17.74 19.17 13.76
N PHE A 706 18.97 19.63 13.50
CA PHE A 706 20.20 18.95 13.91
C PHE A 706 21.16 19.91 14.61
N VAL A 707 22.10 19.33 15.37
CA VAL A 707 23.17 20.08 16.02
C VAL A 707 24.42 19.99 15.14
N SER A 708 24.93 21.14 14.72
CA SER A 708 26.17 21.32 13.98
C SER A 708 27.12 22.19 14.79
N GLU A 709 28.41 21.87 14.77
CA GLU A 709 29.44 22.75 15.33
C GLU A 709 29.71 23.97 14.44
N GLU A 710 29.33 23.91 13.16
CA GLU A 710 29.52 25.00 12.19
C GLU A 710 28.44 26.10 12.30
N ASP A 711 27.27 25.79 12.87
CA ASP A 711 26.11 26.68 12.96
C ASP A 711 25.68 26.96 14.41
N ILE A 712 24.80 27.93 14.64
CA ILE A 712 24.30 28.33 15.97
C ILE A 712 23.46 27.24 16.68
N SER A 713 23.14 26.14 16.01
CA SER A 713 22.42 25.02 16.61
C SER A 713 23.13 24.43 17.83
N HIS A 714 24.47 24.42 17.90
CA HIS A 714 25.20 24.02 19.10
C HIS A 714 24.98 24.96 20.29
N ILE A 715 24.86 26.27 20.04
CA ILE A 715 24.57 27.29 21.05
C ILE A 715 23.14 27.14 21.55
N LEU A 716 22.17 26.95 20.64
CA LEU A 716 20.77 26.75 20.99
C LEU A 716 20.59 25.44 21.80
N SER A 717 21.29 24.38 21.44
CA SER A 717 21.35 23.14 22.23
C SER A 717 21.88 23.38 23.65
N LYS A 718 22.93 24.21 23.80
CA LYS A 718 23.45 24.63 25.12
C LYS A 718 22.48 25.52 25.88
N LEU A 719 21.57 26.25 25.22
CA LEU A 719 20.48 27.04 25.82
C LEU A 719 19.24 26.23 26.21
N GLY A 720 19.24 24.90 25.98
CA GLY A 720 18.18 24.00 26.43
C GLY A 720 17.07 23.75 25.40
N PHE A 721 17.23 24.22 24.16
CA PHE A 721 16.30 23.91 23.09
C PHE A 721 16.30 22.40 22.77
N LEU A 722 15.11 21.87 22.51
CA LEU A 722 14.92 20.45 22.18
C LEU A 722 15.39 20.19 20.75
N LYS A 723 16.11 19.09 20.54
CA LYS A 723 16.52 18.63 19.20
C LYS A 723 15.58 17.54 18.69
N LEU A 724 15.41 17.42 17.38
CA LEU A 724 14.68 16.31 16.79
C LEU A 724 15.40 14.97 17.07
N ASP A 725 14.65 13.92 17.38
CA ASP A 725 15.22 12.56 17.47
C ASP A 725 15.49 12.00 16.06
N HIS A 726 16.58 12.45 15.44
CA HIS A 726 16.99 11.99 14.11
C HIS A 726 17.16 10.47 14.03
N HIS A 727 17.61 9.82 15.11
CA HIS A 727 17.78 8.37 15.11
C HIS A 727 16.44 7.62 15.00
N PHE A 728 15.38 8.18 15.57
CA PHE A 728 14.03 7.67 15.36
C PHE A 728 13.58 7.83 13.91
N PHE A 729 13.68 9.04 13.34
CA PHE A 729 13.15 9.30 12.00
C PHE A 729 13.96 8.64 10.88
N LEU A 730 15.28 8.46 11.05
CA LEU A 730 16.11 7.65 10.14
C LEU A 730 15.64 6.19 10.05
N LYS A 731 15.09 5.64 11.14
CA LYS A 731 14.52 4.29 11.15
C LYS A 731 13.11 4.20 10.54
N VAL A 732 12.39 5.32 10.42
CA VAL A 732 11.02 5.36 9.89
C VAL A 732 11.05 5.68 8.40
N CYS A 733 11.64 6.80 7.99
CA CYS A 733 11.80 7.16 6.58
C CYS A 733 12.89 8.23 6.39
N GLN A 734 13.95 7.89 5.65
CA GLN A 734 15.10 8.79 5.43
C GLN A 734 14.73 10.06 4.63
N HIS A 735 13.83 9.94 3.65
CA HIS A 735 13.40 11.08 2.81
C HIS A 735 12.51 12.06 3.58
N PHE A 736 11.70 11.57 4.52
CA PHE A 736 10.80 12.40 5.30
C PHE A 736 11.52 13.30 6.31
N CYS A 737 12.70 12.89 6.77
CA CYS A 737 13.54 13.73 7.63
C CYS A 737 13.78 15.09 6.97
N GLN A 738 14.09 15.13 5.67
CA GLN A 738 14.37 16.37 4.93
C GLN A 738 13.16 17.31 4.88
N THR A 739 11.95 16.76 4.69
CA THR A 739 10.72 17.56 4.63
C THR A 739 10.35 18.17 5.98
N LEU A 740 10.64 17.49 7.09
CA LEU A 740 10.44 18.04 8.43
C LEU A 740 11.32 19.28 8.68
N HIS A 741 12.48 19.42 8.03
CA HIS A 741 13.37 20.57 8.25
C HIS A 741 12.69 21.91 7.93
N HIS A 742 11.77 21.92 6.96
CA HIS A 742 11.06 23.15 6.55
C HIS A 742 10.01 23.63 7.56
N GLU A 743 9.53 22.75 8.47
CA GLU A 743 8.53 23.07 9.49
C GLU A 743 9.12 23.18 10.91
N LEU A 744 10.40 22.82 11.07
CA LEU A 744 11.19 22.97 12.29
C LEU A 744 11.81 24.37 12.36
N MET A 745 12.50 24.68 13.45
CA MET A 745 13.19 25.97 13.59
C MET A 745 14.25 26.12 12.49
N ASP A 746 14.09 27.13 11.64
CA ASP A 746 15.15 27.55 10.73
C ASP A 746 16.26 28.25 11.54
N VAL A 747 17.35 27.51 11.75
CA VAL A 747 18.53 27.98 12.49
C VAL A 747 19.26 29.10 11.74
N ASN A 748 19.04 29.24 10.43
CA ASN A 748 19.61 30.30 9.62
C ASN A 748 18.73 31.56 9.60
N ASP A 749 17.42 31.43 9.89
CA ASP A 749 16.53 32.57 10.07
C ASP A 749 16.72 33.21 11.46
N LYS A 750 17.51 34.27 11.46
CA LYS A 750 17.86 35.08 12.62
C LYS A 750 16.62 35.63 13.36
N SER A 751 15.51 35.89 12.65
CA SER A 751 14.27 36.39 13.28
C SER A 751 13.53 35.28 14.03
N SER A 752 13.42 34.09 13.44
CA SER A 752 12.83 32.92 14.08
C SER A 752 13.61 32.52 15.35
N VAL A 753 14.94 32.48 15.26
CA VAL A 753 15.82 32.19 16.40
C VAL A 753 15.64 33.23 17.51
N LEU A 754 15.62 34.53 17.17
CA LEU A 754 15.44 35.60 18.16
C LEU A 754 14.09 35.49 18.89
N ASP A 755 13.00 35.24 18.16
CA ASP A 755 11.65 35.12 18.72
C ASP A 755 11.52 33.97 19.71
N GLN A 756 12.22 32.87 19.48
CA GLN A 756 12.20 31.71 20.37
C GLN A 756 13.13 31.90 21.57
N VAL A 757 14.31 32.48 21.37
CA VAL A 757 15.28 32.72 22.45
C VAL A 757 14.75 33.75 23.46
N CYS A 758 13.97 34.74 23.01
CA CYS A 758 13.31 35.70 23.91
C CYS A 758 12.31 35.06 24.89
N LYS A 759 11.87 33.81 24.64
CA LYS A 759 10.94 33.08 25.52
C LYS A 759 11.65 32.30 26.62
N ILE A 760 12.98 32.17 26.55
CA ILE A 760 13.78 31.38 27.50
C ILE A 760 14.10 32.21 28.76
N SER A 761 14.24 31.51 29.89
CA SER A 761 14.65 32.12 31.16
C SER A 761 16.11 32.59 31.11
N GLN A 762 16.36 33.75 31.71
CA GLN A 762 17.68 34.41 31.67
C GLN A 762 18.78 33.59 32.36
N SER A 763 18.41 32.67 33.25
CA SER A 763 19.31 31.74 33.93
C SER A 763 20.02 30.77 32.99
N GLU A 764 19.46 30.48 31.82
CA GLU A 764 20.01 29.50 30.88
C GLU A 764 21.26 30.00 30.13
N PHE A 765 21.47 31.31 30.09
CA PHE A 765 22.60 31.94 29.43
C PHE A 765 23.93 31.71 30.18
N VAL A 766 23.89 31.27 31.45
CA VAL A 766 25.08 30.92 32.25
C VAL A 766 25.84 29.73 31.65
N TYR A 767 25.16 28.85 30.91
CA TYR A 767 25.76 27.67 30.30
C TYR A 767 26.52 27.95 28.99
N LEU A 768 26.52 29.19 28.51
CA LEU A 768 27.26 29.58 27.31
C LEU A 768 28.67 30.05 27.67
N SER A 769 29.67 29.60 26.89
CA SER A 769 31.02 30.13 27.02
C SER A 769 31.11 31.57 26.48
N SER A 770 32.18 32.29 26.81
CA SER A 770 32.37 33.64 26.28
C SER A 770 32.48 33.67 24.75
N ASP A 771 32.96 32.61 24.11
CA ASP A 771 33.09 32.55 22.65
C ASP A 771 31.76 32.17 21.99
N ASP A 772 30.98 31.27 22.61
CA ASP A 772 29.60 31.00 22.19
C ASP A 772 28.76 32.29 22.21
N MET A 773 28.87 33.09 23.28
CA MET A 773 28.15 34.36 23.41
C MET A 773 28.54 35.38 22.32
N LYS A 774 29.82 35.45 21.95
CA LYS A 774 30.29 36.32 20.86
C LYS A 774 29.72 35.87 19.51
N MET A 775 29.84 34.57 19.19
CA MET A 775 29.29 34.02 17.95
C MET A 775 27.78 34.24 17.86
N PHE A 776 27.07 34.03 18.97
CA PHE A 776 25.63 34.25 19.05
C PHE A 776 25.25 35.73 18.87
N GLN A 777 26.00 36.64 19.49
CA GLN A 777 25.82 38.07 19.35
C GLN A 777 26.03 38.51 17.88
N ILE A 778 27.12 38.10 17.23
CA ILE A 778 27.41 38.43 15.83
C ILE A 778 26.30 37.91 14.91
N PHE A 779 25.85 36.68 15.13
CA PHE A 779 24.78 36.10 14.33
C PHE A 779 23.48 36.90 14.41
N LEU A 780 23.00 37.19 15.62
CA LEU A 780 21.75 37.93 15.81
C LEU A 780 21.88 39.39 15.34
N GLN A 781 23.05 40.01 15.51
CA GLN A 781 23.33 41.36 15.00
C GLN A 781 23.22 41.43 13.49
N SER A 782 23.81 40.46 12.77
CA SER A 782 23.73 40.41 11.30
C SER A 782 22.29 40.26 10.76
N GLY A 783 21.31 39.98 11.62
CA GLY A 783 19.88 39.92 11.27
C GLY A 783 19.16 41.28 11.32
N LEU A 784 19.72 42.26 12.06
CA LEU A 784 19.17 43.62 12.12
C LEU A 784 19.13 44.29 10.74
N SER A 785 20.15 44.07 9.91
CA SER A 785 20.24 44.64 8.56
C SER A 785 19.30 43.97 7.55
N MET A 786 18.81 42.77 7.85
CA MET A 786 18.02 41.94 6.91
C MET A 786 16.54 41.82 7.29
N SER A 787 16.12 42.28 8.48
CA SER A 787 14.74 42.13 8.97
C SER A 787 13.77 43.19 8.42
N LYS A 788 12.58 42.75 7.98
CA LYS A 788 11.50 43.63 7.52
C LYS A 788 10.83 44.44 8.66
N LYS A 789 10.98 44.00 9.92
CA LYS A 789 10.40 44.64 11.12
C LYS A 789 11.50 45.13 12.07
N HIS A 790 12.29 46.10 11.58
CA HIS A 790 13.49 46.60 12.24
C HIS A 790 13.28 46.98 13.73
N GLN A 791 12.19 47.68 14.05
CA GLN A 791 11.94 48.16 15.42
C GLN A 791 11.62 47.03 16.43
N GLU A 792 10.90 45.99 16.01
CA GLU A 792 10.52 44.88 16.89
C GLU A 792 11.71 43.97 17.15
N TYR A 793 12.48 43.68 16.10
CA TYR A 793 13.72 42.92 16.17
C TYR A 793 14.76 43.62 17.07
N GLU A 794 14.92 44.93 16.90
CA GLU A 794 15.82 45.73 17.74
C GLU A 794 15.45 45.66 19.22
N ARG A 795 14.16 45.80 19.57
CA ARG A 795 13.69 45.68 20.97
C ARG A 795 14.00 44.30 21.54
N LYS A 796 13.70 43.24 20.80
CA LYS A 796 13.95 41.85 21.20
C LYS A 796 15.44 41.58 21.41
N LEU A 797 16.28 42.02 20.48
CA LEU A 797 17.74 41.88 20.59
C LEU A 797 18.31 42.63 21.81
N LYS A 798 17.85 43.87 22.05
CA LYS A 798 18.27 44.66 23.22
C LYS A 798 17.91 44.01 24.56
N SER A 799 16.87 43.17 24.59
CA SER A 799 16.39 42.48 25.78
C SER A 799 17.19 41.24 26.19
N LEU A 800 18.18 40.83 25.38
CA LEU A 800 19.01 39.65 25.67
C LEU A 800 20.27 40.01 26.47
N PRO A 801 20.67 39.19 27.47
CA PRO A 801 21.87 39.43 28.29
C PRO A 801 23.16 38.94 27.61
N ILE A 802 23.45 39.43 26.40
CA ILE A 802 24.57 38.95 25.57
C ILE A 802 25.70 39.98 25.38
N PHE A 803 25.50 41.25 25.79
CA PHE A 803 26.42 42.34 25.48
C PHE A 803 27.52 42.50 26.54
N GLU A 804 28.79 42.42 26.13
CA GLU A 804 29.95 42.52 27.04
C GLU A 804 30.20 43.97 27.49
N THR A 805 30.23 44.18 28.80
CA THR A 805 30.63 45.45 29.42
C THR A 805 32.14 45.54 29.59
N THR A 806 32.66 46.74 29.87
CA THR A 806 34.08 46.96 30.20
C THR A 806 34.54 46.21 31.46
N ALA A 807 33.61 45.83 32.33
CA ALA A 807 33.87 45.00 33.52
C ALA A 807 33.89 43.49 33.24
N GLY A 808 33.59 43.06 32.00
CA GLY A 808 33.52 41.66 31.61
C GLY A 808 32.16 40.99 31.89
N GLU A 809 31.19 41.72 32.46
CA GLU A 809 29.84 41.23 32.68
C GLU A 809 29.00 41.32 31.39
N ARG A 810 28.06 40.39 31.20
CA ARG A 810 27.12 40.36 30.08
C ARG A 810 25.77 40.93 30.52
N VAL A 811 25.29 41.98 29.86
CA VAL A 811 24.10 42.72 30.29
C VAL A 811 23.10 42.93 29.16
N ARG A 812 21.87 43.29 29.53
CA ARG A 812 20.83 43.78 28.62
C ARG A 812 20.99 45.28 28.37
N ILE A 813 20.50 45.74 27.23
CA ILE A 813 20.62 47.14 26.79
C ILE A 813 19.24 47.78 26.48
N ASP A 814 18.14 47.14 26.89
CA ASP A 814 16.76 47.63 26.71
C ASP A 814 16.23 48.49 27.86
N GLY A 815 17.07 48.76 28.86
CA GLY A 815 16.71 49.61 30.01
C GLY A 815 16.70 51.11 29.68
N PRO A 816 16.22 51.97 30.60
CA PRO A 816 16.21 53.43 30.47
C PRO A 816 17.61 54.07 30.59
N ARG A 817 18.66 53.26 30.43
CA ARG A 817 20.06 53.60 30.65
C ARG A 817 20.71 53.99 29.33
N ASP A 818 21.46 55.07 29.28
CA ASP A 818 22.21 55.40 28.08
C ASP A 818 23.36 54.40 27.90
N VAL A 819 23.51 53.89 26.68
CA VAL A 819 24.53 52.88 26.33
C VAL A 819 25.63 53.58 25.53
N PHE A 820 26.89 53.30 25.88
CA PHE A 820 28.06 53.84 25.19
C PHE A 820 29.08 52.74 24.93
N VAL A 821 29.82 52.82 23.83
CA VAL A 821 31.00 51.96 23.59
C VAL A 821 32.25 52.75 23.98
N LEU A 822 33.03 52.24 24.93
CA LEU A 822 34.21 52.95 25.43
C LEU A 822 35.48 52.48 24.70
N ASN A 823 35.96 53.28 23.74
CA ASN A 823 37.27 53.09 23.12
C ASN A 823 38.35 53.76 23.98
N SER A 824 38.84 53.01 24.96
CA SER A 824 39.80 53.51 25.93
C SER A 824 41.07 52.67 25.90
N LYS A 825 42.22 53.32 25.67
CA LYS A 825 43.54 52.70 25.82
C LYS A 825 43.96 52.61 27.29
N HIS A 826 43.39 53.48 28.12
CA HIS A 826 43.82 53.67 29.51
C HIS A 826 42.88 53.06 30.56
N SER A 827 41.74 52.50 30.14
CA SER A 827 40.76 51.83 31.00
C SER A 827 41.35 50.64 31.78
N VAL A 828 42.23 49.87 31.14
CA VAL A 828 42.95 48.74 31.77
C VAL A 828 44.00 49.23 32.77
N THR A 829 44.64 50.36 32.48
CA THR A 829 45.70 50.94 33.33
C THR A 829 45.12 51.61 34.57
N PHE A 830 43.93 52.21 34.47
CA PHE A 830 43.26 52.92 35.57
C PHE A 830 41.81 52.45 35.79
N PRO A 831 41.58 51.16 36.11
CA PRO A 831 40.24 50.58 36.16
C PRO A 831 39.32 51.29 37.15
N HIS A 832 39.87 51.83 38.24
CA HIS A 832 39.12 52.58 39.26
C HIS A 832 38.50 53.87 38.70
N LEU A 833 39.18 54.60 37.82
CA LEU A 833 38.66 55.83 37.24
C LEU A 833 37.49 55.59 36.27
N PHE A 834 37.52 54.45 35.59
CA PHE A 834 36.49 54.06 34.63
C PHE A 834 35.34 53.24 35.26
N THR A 835 35.44 52.93 36.56
CA THR A 835 34.36 52.31 37.38
C THR A 835 33.73 53.26 38.39
N LEU A 836 34.38 54.38 38.72
CA LEU A 836 33.93 55.39 39.69
C LEU A 836 32.61 56.09 39.32
N CYS A 837 32.28 56.17 38.03
CA CYS A 837 31.07 56.82 37.56
C CYS A 837 29.85 55.93 37.81
N ASN A 838 29.25 56.03 39.01
CA ASN A 838 27.92 55.53 39.36
C ASN A 838 26.78 56.21 38.56
N SER A 839 27.00 56.57 37.29
CA SER A 839 25.95 57.05 36.41
C SER A 839 25.16 55.85 35.89
N ASN A 840 23.85 56.00 35.76
CA ASN A 840 22.88 55.04 35.24
C ASN A 840 23.14 54.56 33.79
N ASN A 841 24.38 54.46 33.33
CA ASN A 841 24.77 54.25 31.94
C ASN A 841 25.56 52.95 31.81
N THR A 842 25.38 52.26 30.68
CA THR A 842 26.04 50.99 30.39
C THR A 842 27.22 51.23 29.44
N PHE A 843 28.42 50.88 29.87
CA PHE A 843 29.63 50.98 29.04
C PHE A 843 30.00 49.61 28.46
N LEU A 844 29.82 49.48 27.15
CA LEU A 844 30.20 48.30 26.39
C LEU A 844 31.70 48.31 26.07
N LYS A 845 32.31 47.13 26.12
CA LYS A 845 33.73 46.93 25.81
C LYS A 845 34.02 47.23 24.34
N HIS A 846 35.17 47.83 24.06
CA HIS A 846 35.65 48.05 22.69
C HIS A 846 36.18 46.75 22.07
N ASN A 847 35.26 45.95 21.54
CA ASN A 847 35.54 44.74 20.77
C ASN A 847 34.84 44.84 19.41
N SER A 848 35.20 43.97 18.47
CA SER A 848 34.65 43.97 17.11
C SER A 848 33.11 43.84 17.09
N GLU A 849 32.54 43.07 18.02
CA GLU A 849 31.11 42.78 18.09
C GLU A 849 30.29 43.99 18.57
N ASN A 850 30.78 44.72 19.57
CA ASN A 850 30.11 45.93 20.05
C ASN A 850 30.39 47.14 19.15
N LEU A 851 31.52 47.18 18.43
CA LEU A 851 31.76 48.18 17.39
C LEU A 851 30.75 48.04 16.26
N HIS A 852 30.56 46.82 15.77
CA HIS A 852 29.55 46.54 14.75
C HIS A 852 28.14 46.88 15.27
N LEU A 853 27.83 46.54 16.53
CA LEU A 853 26.58 46.97 17.18
C LEU A 853 26.40 48.49 17.19
N SER A 854 27.49 49.22 17.44
CA SER A 854 27.50 50.67 17.54
C SER A 854 27.13 51.33 16.22
N GLU A 855 27.65 50.80 15.11
CA GLU A 855 27.31 51.23 13.76
C GLU A 855 25.84 50.98 13.44
N MET A 856 25.32 49.79 13.80
CA MET A 856 23.95 49.39 13.50
C MET A 856 22.90 50.14 14.34
N LEU A 857 23.13 50.29 15.65
CA LEU A 857 22.20 50.91 16.59
C LEU A 857 22.47 52.39 16.86
N LYS A 858 23.44 52.98 16.15
CA LYS A 858 23.90 54.37 16.34
C LYS A 858 24.28 54.69 17.79
N ILE A 859 24.90 53.72 18.46
CA ILE A 859 25.44 53.92 19.82
C ILE A 859 26.66 54.85 19.70
N LYS A 860 26.81 55.78 20.64
CA LYS A 860 27.94 56.72 20.63
C LYS A 860 29.20 56.02 21.15
N ILE A 861 30.28 56.10 20.36
CA ILE A 861 31.62 55.66 20.76
C ILE A 861 32.30 56.81 21.49
N LEU A 862 32.71 56.58 22.73
CA LEU A 862 33.45 57.55 23.54
C LEU A 862 34.94 57.22 23.49
N ASN A 863 35.76 58.22 23.19
CA ASN A 863 37.20 58.13 23.42
C ASN A 863 37.56 58.55 24.85
N ASP A 864 38.82 58.35 25.25
CA ASP A 864 39.31 58.70 26.59
C ASP A 864 39.06 60.18 26.96
N LEU A 865 39.13 61.10 26.00
CA LEU A 865 38.88 62.54 26.22
C LEU A 865 37.41 62.88 26.41
N GLU A 866 36.52 62.29 25.62
CA GLU A 866 35.09 62.46 25.72
C GLU A 866 34.51 61.83 26.98
N TYR A 867 35.04 60.66 27.36
CA TYR A 867 34.71 60.02 28.62
C TYR A 867 35.17 60.89 29.80
N PHE A 868 36.41 61.38 29.75
CA PHE A 868 36.94 62.27 30.76
C PHE A 868 36.09 63.53 30.93
N LYS A 869 35.73 64.21 29.83
CA LYS A 869 34.90 65.42 29.85
C LYS A 869 33.49 65.18 30.37
N SER A 870 32.87 64.08 29.95
CA SER A 870 31.44 63.83 30.20
C SER A 870 31.18 63.18 31.55
N PHE A 871 32.13 62.36 32.04
CA PHE A 871 31.91 61.50 33.20
C PHE A 871 32.92 61.68 34.35
N ILE A 872 34.16 62.12 34.09
CA ILE A 872 35.18 62.31 35.15
C ILE A 872 35.23 63.77 35.62
N LEU A 873 35.26 64.72 34.69
CA LEU A 873 35.39 66.16 34.97
C LEU A 873 34.33 66.70 35.94
N PRO A 874 33.04 66.33 35.85
CA PRO A 874 32.02 66.80 36.78
C PRO A 874 32.24 66.35 38.24
N PHE A 875 32.93 65.22 38.44
CA PHE A 875 33.13 64.60 39.76
C PHE A 875 34.54 64.79 40.32
N ILE A 876 35.37 65.59 39.65
CA ILE A 876 36.80 65.71 39.94
C ILE A 876 37.11 66.21 41.37
N GLN A 877 36.19 66.96 41.97
CA GLN A 877 36.29 67.47 43.35
C GLN A 877 35.95 66.40 44.41
N THR A 878 35.27 65.32 44.02
CA THR A 878 34.85 64.22 44.91
C THR A 878 35.81 63.04 44.92
N LEU A 879 36.84 63.07 44.06
CA LEU A 879 37.83 62.00 43.93
C LEU A 879 38.73 61.90 45.16
N LYS A 880 39.07 60.67 45.55
CA LYS A 880 40.02 60.37 46.62
C LYS A 880 41.45 60.55 46.13
N GLU A 881 42.39 60.69 47.07
CA GLU A 881 43.80 60.96 46.79
C GLU A 881 44.45 60.07 45.71
N LYS A 882 44.20 58.76 45.73
CA LYS A 882 44.73 57.82 44.73
C LYS A 882 44.14 58.08 43.34
N GLU A 883 42.83 58.33 43.29
CA GLU A 883 42.06 58.58 42.06
C GLU A 883 42.44 59.93 41.45
N THR A 884 42.68 60.94 42.28
CA THR A 884 43.20 62.25 41.86
C THR A 884 44.59 62.13 41.23
N ARG A 885 45.48 61.30 41.79
CA ARG A 885 46.82 61.04 41.23
C ARG A 885 46.75 60.31 39.89
N ASP A 886 45.89 59.30 39.80
CA ASP A 886 45.66 58.56 38.57
C ASP A 886 45.03 59.45 37.49
N CYS A 887 44.14 60.36 37.89
CA CYS A 887 43.55 61.37 37.01
C CYS A 887 44.61 62.33 36.43
N LEU A 888 45.56 62.79 37.24
CA LEU A 888 46.66 63.64 36.77
C LEU A 888 47.57 62.90 35.79
N LYS A 889 47.85 61.63 36.07
CA LYS A 889 48.64 60.78 35.18
C LYS A 889 47.92 60.51 33.86
N LEU A 890 46.61 60.27 33.90
CA LEU A 890 45.75 60.14 32.71
C LEU A 890 45.80 61.42 31.86
N ILE A 891 45.69 62.60 32.48
CA ILE A 891 45.80 63.88 31.76
C ILE A 891 47.16 64.03 31.09
N LEU A 892 48.26 63.64 31.76
CA LEU A 892 49.61 63.71 31.19
C LEU A 892 49.79 62.79 29.97
N LEU A 893 49.27 61.57 30.04
CA LEU A 893 49.30 60.62 28.92
C LEU A 893 48.45 61.12 27.73
N MET A 894 47.27 61.70 28.01
CA MET A 894 46.44 62.31 26.98
C MET A 894 47.08 63.55 26.36
N HIS A 895 47.90 64.29 27.12
CA HIS A 895 48.59 65.48 26.65
C HIS A 895 49.66 65.20 25.58
N SER A 896 50.16 63.95 25.51
CA SER A 896 51.07 63.47 24.47
C SER A 896 50.38 62.88 23.25
N GLU A 897 49.13 62.44 23.36
CA GLU A 897 48.44 61.69 22.29
C GLU A 897 47.43 62.49 21.47
N PHE A 898 46.89 63.59 22.01
CA PHE A 898 45.84 64.38 21.36
C PHE A 898 46.19 65.87 21.32
N ASP A 899 45.63 66.59 20.34
CA ASP A 899 45.68 68.05 20.23
C ASP A 899 44.87 68.68 21.39
N PHE A 900 45.41 68.56 22.61
CA PHE A 900 44.81 68.96 23.88
C PHE A 900 44.64 70.49 23.97
N SER A 901 45.05 71.23 22.94
CA SER A 901 45.18 72.68 22.88
C SER A 901 43.84 73.43 23.04
N GLU A 902 42.75 72.97 22.38
CA GLU A 902 41.45 73.66 22.44
C GLU A 902 40.72 73.49 23.79
N ASN A 903 40.81 72.32 24.43
CA ASN A 903 40.10 72.01 25.68
C ASN A 903 40.96 72.24 26.94
N GLN A 904 42.24 72.62 26.76
CA GLN A 904 43.18 72.80 27.85
C GLN A 904 42.68 73.81 28.89
N ALA A 905 42.06 74.90 28.43
CA ALA A 905 41.61 75.98 29.30
C ALA A 905 40.51 75.55 30.28
N ASN A 906 39.55 74.73 29.83
CA ASN A 906 38.40 74.29 30.65
C ASN A 906 38.79 73.19 31.65
N ILE A 907 39.68 72.29 31.25
CA ILE A 907 40.19 71.25 32.15
C ILE A 907 41.09 71.89 33.23
N ILE A 908 41.97 72.82 32.83
CA ILE A 908 42.82 73.55 33.78
C ILE A 908 41.98 74.41 34.72
N SER A 909 40.96 75.14 34.25
CA SER A 909 40.11 75.96 35.11
C SER A 909 39.37 75.13 36.16
N SER A 910 38.88 73.95 35.79
CA SER A 910 38.20 73.02 36.70
C SER A 910 39.16 72.36 37.71
N LEU A 911 40.43 72.17 37.34
CA LEU A 911 41.47 71.57 38.19
C LEU A 911 42.19 72.56 39.10
N LYS A 912 42.23 73.86 38.77
CA LYS A 912 42.85 74.91 39.58
C LYS A 912 42.43 74.92 41.06
N PRO A 913 41.13 74.81 41.43
CA PRO A 913 40.70 74.80 42.82
C PRO A 913 40.90 73.44 43.52
N VAL A 914 41.30 72.40 42.80
CA VAL A 914 41.39 71.04 43.35
C VAL A 914 42.67 70.91 44.19
N LYS A 915 42.54 70.28 45.36
CA LYS A 915 43.67 69.96 46.24
C LYS A 915 44.34 68.68 45.72
N LEU A 916 45.38 68.85 44.92
CA LEU A 916 45.97 67.80 44.08
C LEU A 916 47.23 67.17 44.69
N ILE A 917 47.97 67.90 45.53
CA ILE A 917 49.34 67.55 45.92
C ILE A 917 49.43 67.41 47.44
N CYS A 918 49.84 66.24 47.91
CA CYS A 918 50.10 66.01 49.34
C CYS A 918 51.37 66.72 49.79
N SER A 919 51.23 67.51 50.85
CA SER A 919 52.36 68.11 51.56
C SER A 919 53.17 67.05 52.29
N SER A 920 54.38 67.40 52.71
CA SER A 920 55.23 66.56 53.58
C SER A 920 54.59 66.24 54.94
N GLN A 921 53.46 66.87 55.28
CA GLN A 921 52.67 66.64 56.48
C GLN A 921 51.39 65.81 56.22
N GLY A 922 51.22 65.28 55.01
CA GLY A 922 50.09 64.41 54.64
C GLY A 922 48.77 65.14 54.35
N ARG A 923 48.78 66.48 54.20
CA ARG A 923 47.60 67.27 53.79
C ARG A 923 47.60 67.56 52.30
N LEU A 924 46.47 67.36 51.63
CA LEU A 924 46.26 67.74 50.22
C LEU A 924 46.12 69.26 50.11
N GLU A 925 46.98 69.86 49.28
CA GLU A 925 47.00 71.30 49.00
C GLU A 925 46.84 71.55 47.49
N THR A 926 46.40 72.77 47.14
CA THR A 926 46.28 73.20 45.74
C THR A 926 47.66 73.43 45.13
N ALA A 927 47.77 73.37 43.80
CA ALA A 927 49.02 73.66 43.11
C ALA A 927 49.58 75.05 43.48
N SER A 928 48.71 76.03 43.75
CA SER A 928 49.07 77.39 44.18
C SER A 928 49.71 77.53 45.55
N TYR A 929 49.67 76.49 46.39
CA TYR A 929 50.39 76.46 47.66
C TYR A 929 51.91 76.33 47.47
N TYR A 930 52.34 75.69 46.38
CA TYR A 930 53.72 75.28 46.17
C TYR A 930 54.53 76.27 45.33
N TYR A 931 55.84 76.28 45.59
CA TYR A 931 56.83 77.05 44.85
C TYR A 931 57.63 76.14 43.93
N ASP A 932 58.07 76.71 42.81
CA ASP A 932 58.89 76.02 41.83
C ASP A 932 60.35 75.94 42.30
N ASP A 933 60.87 74.71 42.38
CA ASP A 933 62.22 74.38 42.82
C ASP A 933 63.30 74.73 41.78
N SER A 934 62.91 74.97 40.52
CA SER A 934 63.81 75.43 39.46
C SER A 934 64.18 76.91 39.59
N VAL A 935 63.46 77.68 40.40
CA VAL A 935 63.79 79.08 40.69
C VAL A 935 64.74 79.13 41.89
N GLU A 936 66.01 79.47 41.62
CA GLU A 936 67.06 79.49 42.66
C GLU A 936 66.71 80.37 43.86
N LEU A 937 66.04 81.51 43.63
CA LEU A 937 65.61 82.41 44.70
C LEU A 937 64.63 81.73 45.66
N TYR A 938 63.62 81.03 45.15
CA TYR A 938 62.68 80.32 46.01
C TYR A 938 63.40 79.23 46.81
N LYS A 939 64.27 78.44 46.17
CA LYS A 939 65.01 77.35 46.81
C LYS A 939 65.81 77.79 48.03
N LYS A 940 66.27 79.04 48.07
CA LYS A 940 67.05 79.62 49.17
C LYS A 940 66.20 80.36 50.22
N MET A 941 65.09 80.97 49.81
CA MET A 941 64.30 81.88 50.65
C MET A 941 63.06 81.23 51.28
N VAL A 942 62.56 80.16 50.68
CA VAL A 942 61.34 79.47 51.12
C VAL A 942 61.71 78.16 51.82
N PRO A 943 61.02 77.78 52.92
CA PRO A 943 61.21 76.47 53.56
C PRO A 943 60.95 75.30 52.61
N GLN A 944 61.73 74.22 52.77
CA GLN A 944 61.63 73.00 51.94
C GLN A 944 60.22 72.39 51.89
N VAL A 945 59.41 72.59 52.93
CA VAL A 945 58.02 72.09 53.03
C VAL A 945 57.05 72.73 52.04
N LYS A 946 57.39 73.88 51.44
CA LYS A 946 56.56 74.55 50.42
C LYS A 946 56.93 74.20 48.98
N PHE A 947 57.84 73.25 48.78
CA PHE A 947 58.11 72.67 47.47
C PHE A 947 57.33 71.37 47.32
N VAL A 948 56.99 71.04 46.08
CA VAL A 948 56.32 69.78 45.76
C VAL A 948 57.26 68.62 46.13
N PRO A 949 56.83 67.65 46.97
CA PRO A 949 57.69 66.55 47.39
C PRO A 949 58.21 65.71 46.22
N MET A 950 59.49 65.30 46.26
CA MET A 950 60.11 64.48 45.21
C MET A 950 59.33 63.20 44.84
N PRO A 951 58.73 62.44 45.79
CA PRO A 951 57.94 61.25 45.45
C PRO A 951 56.77 61.53 44.50
N PHE A 952 56.20 62.75 44.54
CA PHE A 952 55.13 63.15 43.63
C PHE A 952 55.64 63.27 42.19
N TRP A 953 56.83 63.84 41.99
CA TRP A 953 57.46 63.93 40.67
C TRP A 953 57.88 62.56 40.13
N THR A 954 58.44 61.70 40.99
CA THR A 954 58.81 60.33 40.61
C THR A 954 57.59 59.50 40.19
N TYR A 955 56.44 59.70 40.84
CA TYR A 955 55.19 59.01 40.48
C TYR A 955 54.63 59.44 39.12
N LEU A 956 54.60 60.75 38.85
CA LEU A 956 54.04 61.28 37.60
C LEU A 956 54.98 61.12 36.40
N GLY A 957 56.29 61.14 36.63
CA GLY A 957 57.30 61.06 35.58
C GLY A 957 57.83 59.66 35.29
N GLU A 958 57.50 58.65 36.11
CA GLU A 958 57.99 57.25 35.99
C GLU A 958 59.51 57.12 35.76
N GLY A 959 60.31 58.07 36.27
CA GLY A 959 61.77 58.11 36.06
C GLY A 959 62.22 58.72 34.72
N ASN A 960 61.30 59.16 33.86
CA ASN A 960 61.60 59.87 32.61
C ASN A 960 61.70 61.40 32.83
N GLU A 961 62.85 61.98 32.49
CA GLU A 961 63.09 63.43 32.62
C GLU A 961 62.13 64.27 31.76
N HIS A 962 61.73 63.78 30.58
CA HIS A 962 60.83 64.50 29.69
C HIS A 962 59.41 64.60 30.25
N GLN A 963 58.87 63.48 30.76
CA GLN A 963 57.55 63.45 31.41
C GLN A 963 57.54 64.25 32.71
N THR A 964 58.65 64.24 33.45
CA THR A 964 58.81 65.08 34.65
C THR A 964 58.78 66.57 34.29
N LYS A 965 59.40 66.99 33.18
CA LYS A 965 59.32 68.38 32.68
C LYS A 965 57.90 68.75 32.23
N GLN A 966 57.18 67.84 31.58
CA GLN A 966 55.78 68.03 31.21
C GLN A 966 54.85 68.13 32.43
N ALA A 967 55.04 67.27 33.43
CA ALA A 967 54.33 67.33 34.71
C ALA A 967 54.58 68.66 35.44
N LYS A 968 55.83 69.12 35.51
CA LYS A 968 56.15 70.44 36.08
C LYS A 968 55.44 71.57 35.32
N THR A 969 55.40 71.50 33.99
CA THR A 969 54.70 72.48 33.14
C THR A 969 53.18 72.47 33.39
N LEU A 970 52.56 71.31 33.54
CA LEU A 970 51.15 71.18 33.88
C LEU A 970 50.86 71.80 35.25
N VAL A 971 51.67 71.50 36.26
CA VAL A 971 51.52 72.02 37.64
C VAL A 971 51.74 73.54 37.70
N ARG A 972 52.66 74.10 36.89
CA ARG A 972 52.79 75.56 36.68
C ARG A 972 51.47 76.17 36.19
N LYS A 973 50.86 75.58 35.17
CA LYS A 973 49.57 76.06 34.62
C LYS A 973 48.40 75.92 35.60
N LEU A 974 48.46 74.93 36.50
CA LEU A 974 47.47 74.72 37.57
C LEU A 974 47.60 75.71 38.73
N GLY A 975 48.69 76.50 38.79
CA GLY A 975 48.83 77.61 39.72
C GLY A 975 50.10 77.61 40.57
N MET A 976 51.03 76.66 40.39
CA MET A 976 52.31 76.66 41.13
C MET A 976 53.11 77.93 40.88
N LYS A 977 53.64 78.52 41.96
CA LYS A 977 54.38 79.78 41.91
C LYS A 977 55.75 79.58 41.28
N HIS A 978 55.90 80.06 40.05
CA HIS A 978 57.11 79.91 39.24
C HIS A 978 57.69 81.24 38.76
N GLU A 979 56.90 82.32 38.78
CA GLU A 979 57.38 83.68 38.56
C GLU A 979 57.54 84.40 39.90
N VAL A 980 58.59 85.20 40.04
CA VAL A 980 58.87 85.99 41.25
C VAL A 980 58.24 87.36 41.10
N THR A 981 57.23 87.63 41.92
CA THR A 981 56.51 88.91 41.94
C THR A 981 57.26 89.99 42.72
N ASP A 982 57.01 91.25 42.38
CA ASP A 982 57.62 92.41 43.03
C ASP A 982 57.31 92.46 44.55
N ASP A 983 56.09 92.11 44.95
CA ASP A 983 55.69 92.03 46.36
C ASP A 983 56.43 90.93 47.13
N GLU A 984 56.76 89.81 46.46
CA GLU A 984 57.54 88.73 47.07
C GLU A 984 59.00 89.13 47.26
N ILE A 985 59.58 89.90 46.33
CA ILE A 985 60.93 90.47 46.47
C ILE A 985 60.98 91.42 47.69
N ILE A 986 59.99 92.30 47.85
CA ILE A 986 59.90 93.21 49.00
C ILE A 986 59.76 92.42 50.30
N ARG A 987 58.92 91.38 50.32
CA ARG A 987 58.76 90.52 51.51
C ARG A 987 60.06 89.80 51.87
N PHE A 988 60.75 89.27 50.88
CA PHE A 988 62.04 88.60 51.06
C PHE A 988 63.15 89.55 51.54
N ALA A 989 63.13 90.81 51.12
CA ALA A 989 64.05 91.82 51.63
C ALA A 989 63.82 92.10 53.12
N ASN A 990 62.56 92.30 53.53
CA ASN A 990 62.19 92.46 54.95
C ASN A 990 62.51 91.21 55.79
N GLN A 991 62.32 90.02 55.20
CA GLN A 991 62.70 88.75 55.84
C GLN A 991 64.21 88.69 56.10
N LEU A 992 65.06 89.11 55.15
CA LEU A 992 66.51 89.14 55.35
C LEU A 992 66.95 90.17 56.39
N GLU A 993 66.32 91.34 56.42
CA GLU A 993 66.58 92.35 57.47
C GLU A 993 66.25 91.81 58.87
N SER A 994 65.21 90.98 58.98
CA SER A 994 64.84 90.31 60.23
C SER A 994 65.78 89.15 60.55
N GLU A 995 66.10 88.28 59.59
CA GLU A 995 67.02 87.14 59.75
C GLU A 995 68.44 87.59 60.14
N ALA A 996 68.89 88.74 59.62
CA ALA A 996 70.18 89.34 59.94
C ALA A 996 70.31 89.79 61.40
N LYS A 997 69.19 90.03 62.10
CA LYS A 997 69.19 90.36 63.53
C LYS A 997 69.32 89.13 64.44
N GLU A 998 68.96 87.94 63.95
CA GLU A 998 68.81 86.73 64.78
C GLU A 998 69.85 85.62 64.50
N THR A 999 70.42 85.54 63.30
CA THR A 999 71.19 84.34 62.86
C THR A 999 72.71 84.57 62.81
N ARG A 1000 73.53 83.58 63.20
CA ARG A 1000 75.01 83.65 63.19
C ARG A 1000 75.70 83.17 61.91
N ASP A 1001 74.97 82.70 60.89
CA ASP A 1001 75.53 82.17 59.63
C ASP A 1001 75.64 83.27 58.55
N LEU A 1002 76.73 84.02 58.61
CA LEU A 1002 77.00 85.20 57.77
C LEU A 1002 77.19 84.87 56.28
N GLN A 1003 77.82 83.75 55.94
CA GLN A 1003 78.07 83.42 54.52
C GLN A 1003 76.76 83.11 53.78
N LYS A 1004 75.84 82.40 54.44
CA LYS A 1004 74.54 82.07 53.87
C LYS A 1004 73.66 83.31 53.66
N LEU A 1005 73.71 84.29 54.58
CA LEU A 1005 72.95 85.53 54.46
C LEU A 1005 73.51 86.46 53.38
N LYS A 1006 74.84 86.57 53.24
CA LYS A 1006 75.48 87.32 52.14
C LYS A 1006 75.04 86.78 50.77
N HIS A 1007 75.10 85.46 50.59
CA HIS A 1007 74.67 84.84 49.33
C HIS A 1007 73.17 84.97 49.05
N LYS A 1008 72.29 84.86 50.07
CA LYS A 1008 70.84 85.11 49.91
C LYS A 1008 70.56 86.56 49.50
N SER A 1009 71.27 87.51 50.11
CA SER A 1009 71.16 88.94 49.82
C SER A 1009 71.57 89.25 48.39
N GLU A 1010 72.71 88.72 47.93
CA GLU A 1010 73.19 88.86 46.56
C GLU A 1010 72.19 88.30 45.54
N LEU A 1011 71.65 87.10 45.78
CA LEU A 1011 70.65 86.49 44.88
C LEU A 1011 69.35 87.31 44.80
N LEU A 1012 68.87 87.83 45.94
CA LEU A 1012 67.68 88.67 45.98
C LEU A 1012 67.93 90.00 45.25
N PHE A 1013 69.09 90.61 45.47
CA PHE A 1013 69.47 91.87 44.84
C PHE A 1013 69.64 91.69 43.32
N ASN A 1014 70.28 90.61 42.87
CA ASN A 1014 70.38 90.25 41.46
C ASN A 1014 69.00 90.07 40.81
N LYS A 1015 68.08 89.38 41.49
CA LYS A 1015 66.73 89.18 40.94
C LYS A 1015 65.93 90.48 40.89
N ALA A 1016 66.06 91.35 41.90
CA ALA A 1016 65.45 92.67 41.90
C ALA A 1016 65.96 93.52 40.73
N LEU A 1017 67.28 93.52 40.46
CA LEU A 1017 67.88 94.25 39.32
C LEU A 1017 67.41 93.72 37.96
N GLN A 1018 67.26 92.39 37.81
CA GLN A 1018 66.68 91.80 36.59
C GLN A 1018 65.23 92.23 36.37
N ASN A 1019 64.38 92.22 37.41
CA ASN A 1019 62.97 92.64 37.30
C ASN A 1019 62.84 94.13 36.97
N VAL A 1020 63.74 94.98 37.47
CA VAL A 1020 63.75 96.43 37.21
C VAL A 1020 64.05 96.76 35.75
N SER A 1021 64.78 95.89 35.04
CA SER A 1021 65.00 96.05 33.60
C SER A 1021 63.68 96.02 32.79
N ASN A 1022 62.63 95.42 33.36
CA ASN A 1022 61.29 95.33 32.77
C ASN A 1022 60.27 96.31 33.37
N ASP A 1023 60.52 96.90 34.55
CA ASP A 1023 59.65 97.87 35.21
C ASP A 1023 59.90 99.30 34.69
N LYS A 1024 58.96 99.83 33.88
CA LYS A 1024 59.05 101.18 33.30
C LYS A 1024 59.11 102.31 34.36
N HIS A 1025 58.75 102.05 35.62
CA HIS A 1025 58.59 103.10 36.64
C HIS A 1025 59.53 103.01 37.85
N GLY A 1026 60.34 101.96 37.96
CA GLY A 1026 61.33 101.80 39.04
C GLY A 1026 60.71 101.88 40.44
N ARG A 1027 59.51 101.31 40.61
CA ARG A 1027 58.80 101.33 41.92
C ARG A 1027 59.40 100.32 42.89
N LEU A 1028 59.89 99.20 42.37
CA LEU A 1028 60.49 98.13 43.15
C LEU A 1028 61.74 98.60 43.91
N LEU A 1029 62.70 99.23 43.22
CA LEU A 1029 63.93 99.74 43.85
C LEU A 1029 63.64 100.75 44.95
N ARG A 1030 62.69 101.67 44.75
CA ARG A 1030 62.31 102.64 45.80
C ARG A 1030 61.72 101.97 47.03
N SER A 1031 60.98 100.88 46.85
CA SER A 1031 60.31 100.17 47.95
C SER A 1031 61.29 99.31 48.77
N ILE A 1032 62.36 98.81 48.15
CA ILE A 1032 63.42 98.08 48.85
C ILE A 1032 64.60 98.96 49.27
N ALA A 1033 64.66 100.22 48.82
CA ALA A 1033 65.80 101.10 49.05
C ALA A 1033 66.06 101.40 50.51
N ASP A 1034 64.99 101.41 51.32
CA ASP A 1034 65.01 101.75 52.74
C ASP A 1034 65.10 100.52 53.65
N ILE A 1035 65.15 99.30 53.08
CA ILE A 1035 65.25 98.04 53.82
C ILE A 1035 66.73 97.66 54.00
N LYS A 1036 67.15 97.34 55.23
CA LYS A 1036 68.54 96.93 55.51
C LYS A 1036 68.76 95.45 55.29
N PHE A 1037 68.96 95.06 54.04
CA PHE A 1037 69.17 93.64 53.67
C PHE A 1037 70.48 93.37 52.90
N ILE A 1038 71.24 94.40 52.51
CA ILE A 1038 72.48 94.26 51.73
C ILE A 1038 73.69 94.27 52.66
N TYR A 1039 74.74 93.51 52.33
CA TYR A 1039 76.00 93.55 53.07
C TYR A 1039 77.00 94.48 52.39
N PRO A 1040 77.72 95.33 53.16
CA PRO A 1040 78.74 96.19 52.60
C PRO A 1040 79.98 95.40 52.14
N VAL A 1041 80.74 95.98 51.23
CA VAL A 1041 82.02 95.44 50.72
C VAL A 1041 83.04 95.37 51.84
N LYS A 1042 83.90 94.33 51.82
CA LYS A 1042 85.06 94.25 52.70
C LYS A 1042 86.07 95.35 52.34
N ILE A 1043 86.31 96.27 53.27
CA ILE A 1043 87.25 97.39 53.11
C ILE A 1043 88.68 96.88 53.30
N GLN A 1044 89.64 97.45 52.57
CA GLN A 1044 91.05 97.07 52.68
C GLN A 1044 91.56 97.17 54.13
N GLU A 1045 92.32 96.16 54.56
CA GLU A 1045 92.84 96.07 55.94
C GLU A 1045 93.75 97.25 56.30
N ASP A 1046 94.49 97.78 55.33
CA ASP A 1046 95.34 98.96 55.50
C ASP A 1046 94.54 100.22 55.86
N LEU A 1047 93.37 100.41 55.25
CA LEU A 1047 92.47 101.54 55.54
C LEU A 1047 91.86 101.38 56.94
N CYS A 1048 91.42 100.18 57.30
CA CYS A 1048 90.83 99.88 58.62
C CYS A 1048 91.77 100.17 59.80
N ASN A 1049 93.09 100.23 59.57
CA ASN A 1049 94.06 100.63 60.60
C ASN A 1049 93.99 102.13 60.94
N TYR A 1050 93.48 102.99 60.04
CA TYR A 1050 93.39 104.44 60.23
C TYR A 1050 92.08 104.88 60.92
N HIS A 1051 90.96 104.19 60.67
CA HIS A 1051 89.62 104.47 61.23
C HIS A 1051 88.75 103.20 61.12
N GLN A 1052 87.59 103.13 61.79
CA GLN A 1052 86.66 102.02 61.56
C GLN A 1052 85.72 102.31 60.40
N PRO A 1053 85.34 101.31 59.57
CA PRO A 1053 84.42 101.53 58.46
C PRO A 1053 83.03 101.94 58.97
N PHE A 1054 82.33 102.79 58.20
CA PHE A 1054 81.03 103.36 58.58
C PHE A 1054 79.98 102.30 58.97
N ALA A 1055 79.99 101.16 58.27
CA ALA A 1055 79.21 99.98 58.64
C ALA A 1055 80.12 98.75 58.63
N SER A 1056 80.03 97.94 59.68
CA SER A 1056 80.78 96.68 59.75
C SER A 1056 80.35 95.73 58.63
N GLU A 1057 81.28 94.92 58.10
CA GLU A 1057 81.04 93.88 57.08
C GLU A 1057 79.96 92.84 57.45
N ASN A 1058 79.59 92.78 58.73
CA ASN A 1058 78.64 91.83 59.29
C ASN A 1058 77.26 92.46 59.57
N THR A 1059 77.09 93.76 59.32
CA THR A 1059 75.83 94.47 59.53
C THR A 1059 75.17 94.75 58.18
N THR A 1060 73.87 94.52 58.08
CA THR A 1060 73.12 94.85 56.87
C THR A 1060 72.88 96.35 56.76
N VAL A 1061 72.99 96.84 55.52
CA VAL A 1061 72.79 98.24 55.14
C VAL A 1061 71.66 98.33 54.12
N GLN A 1062 71.06 99.52 54.07
CA GLN A 1062 70.03 99.85 53.09
C GLN A 1062 70.69 100.39 51.81
N ILE A 1063 69.99 100.33 50.68
CA ILE A 1063 70.51 100.86 49.42
C ILE A 1063 70.57 102.39 49.47
N ARG A 1064 69.57 103.05 50.07
CA ARG A 1064 69.51 104.51 50.13
C ARG A 1064 70.61 105.07 51.03
N GLY A 1065 71.49 105.88 50.43
CA GLY A 1065 72.63 106.44 51.15
C GLY A 1065 73.81 105.47 51.27
N SER A 1066 73.86 104.39 50.47
CA SER A 1066 75.06 103.58 50.25
C SER A 1066 75.68 103.90 48.89
N LEU A 1067 77.00 103.88 48.78
CA LEU A 1067 77.73 104.05 47.52
C LEU A 1067 77.92 102.69 46.84
N ILE A 1068 77.69 102.62 45.53
CA ILE A 1068 77.93 101.40 44.74
C ILE A 1068 79.43 101.33 44.42
N ASP A 1069 80.04 100.18 44.70
CA ASP A 1069 81.45 99.91 44.38
C ASP A 1069 81.64 99.87 42.86
N GLY A 1070 82.52 100.73 42.34
CA GLY A 1070 82.66 100.99 40.90
C GLY A 1070 84.02 101.52 40.48
N ASP A 1071 84.70 102.26 41.35
CA ASP A 1071 86.12 102.64 41.23
C ASP A 1071 86.83 102.23 42.54
N PRO A 1072 87.98 101.52 42.49
CA PRO A 1072 88.77 101.16 43.67
C PRO A 1072 89.07 102.35 44.61
N LYS A 1073 89.18 103.57 44.07
CA LYS A 1073 89.43 104.80 44.85
C LYS A 1073 88.26 105.24 45.72
N HIS A 1074 87.06 104.70 45.52
CA HIS A 1074 85.90 104.98 46.37
C HIS A 1074 86.14 104.52 47.81
N GLN A 1075 86.91 103.44 48.00
CA GLN A 1075 87.30 102.99 49.33
C GLN A 1075 88.23 103.98 50.03
N ASP A 1076 89.10 104.68 49.32
CA ASP A 1076 90.01 105.66 49.94
C ASP A 1076 89.31 106.93 50.43
N LEU A 1077 88.18 107.31 49.80
CA LEU A 1077 87.54 108.61 49.99
C LEU A 1077 86.35 108.63 50.96
N VAL A 1078 85.52 107.59 50.99
CA VAL A 1078 84.21 107.65 51.69
C VAL A 1078 83.96 106.52 52.68
N TRP A 1079 84.92 105.61 52.88
CA TRP A 1079 84.77 104.41 53.71
C TRP A 1079 84.44 104.69 55.19
N SER A 1080 84.77 105.88 55.71
CA SER A 1080 84.41 106.34 57.06
C SER A 1080 83.05 107.05 57.13
N SER A 1081 82.48 107.47 56.00
CA SER A 1081 81.30 108.35 55.93
C SER A 1081 80.03 107.66 55.44
N THR A 1082 80.16 106.63 54.59
CA THR A 1082 79.05 106.02 53.85
C THR A 1082 79.31 104.52 53.64
N PRO A 1083 78.30 103.62 53.73
CA PRO A 1083 78.50 102.21 53.40
C PRO A 1083 78.75 102.02 51.90
N ILE A 1084 79.69 101.13 51.55
CA ILE A 1084 79.97 100.76 50.15
C ILE A 1084 79.35 99.39 49.89
N ILE A 1085 78.57 99.22 48.82
CA ILE A 1085 77.88 97.96 48.46
C ILE A 1085 78.38 97.39 47.13
N HIS A 1086 78.53 96.07 47.05
CA HIS A 1086 78.96 95.38 45.84
C HIS A 1086 77.81 95.25 44.84
N LEU A 1087 78.05 95.53 43.56
CA LEU A 1087 77.09 95.26 42.49
C LEU A 1087 77.40 93.90 41.84
N PRO A 1088 76.55 92.86 41.94
CA PRO A 1088 76.93 91.52 41.48
C PRO A 1088 76.79 91.29 39.94
N VAL A 1089 77.14 92.30 39.12
CA VAL A 1089 77.45 92.29 37.66
C VAL A 1089 76.41 92.89 36.66
N TYR A 1090 76.97 93.70 35.74
CA TYR A 1090 76.52 94.34 34.47
C TYR A 1090 75.18 95.08 34.38
N ILE A 1091 75.26 96.41 34.51
CA ILE A 1091 74.22 97.37 34.12
C ILE A 1091 74.13 97.44 32.58
N SER A 1092 72.96 97.16 32.00
CA SER A 1092 72.63 97.60 30.64
C SER A 1092 72.75 99.13 30.56
N GLN A 1093 73.36 99.69 29.51
CA GLN A 1093 73.63 101.13 29.31
C GLN A 1093 72.46 102.08 29.69
N LYS A 1094 71.21 101.60 29.66
CA LYS A 1094 70.00 102.35 30.07
C LYS A 1094 69.83 102.60 31.58
N LEU A 1095 70.51 101.86 32.45
CA LEU A 1095 70.48 102.07 33.91
C LEU A 1095 71.66 102.91 34.41
N SER A 1096 72.75 103.03 33.64
CA SER A 1096 73.89 103.91 33.96
C SER A 1096 73.53 105.40 33.79
N GLN A 1097 72.63 105.74 32.86
CA GLN A 1097 72.16 107.11 32.63
C GLN A 1097 71.14 107.63 33.66
N LYS A 1098 70.69 106.80 34.62
CA LYS A 1098 69.70 107.18 35.64
C LYS A 1098 70.26 107.31 37.06
N ASN A 1099 71.51 106.92 37.30
CA ASN A 1099 72.19 107.07 38.59
C ASN A 1099 73.18 108.26 38.65
N GLU A 1100 73.32 109.03 37.57
CA GLU A 1100 74.06 110.31 37.57
C GLU A 1100 73.16 111.54 37.85
N ARG A 1101 72.07 111.37 38.60
CA ARG A 1101 71.33 112.49 39.22
C ARG A 1101 70.89 112.18 40.64
#